data_AF-A0A818LB13-F1
#
_entry.id   AF-A0A818LB13-F1
#
_cell.length_a   1.000
_cell.length_b   1.000
_cell.length_c   1.000
_cell.angle_alpha   90.00
_cell.angle_beta   90.00
_cell.angle_gamma   90.00
#
_symmetry.space_group_name_H-M   'P 1'
#
loop_
_entity.id
_entity.type
_entity.pdbx_description
1 polymer ?
#
loop_
_entity_poly.entity_id
_entity_poly.type
_entity_poly.pdbx_seq_one_letter_code
_entity_poly.pdbx_strand_id
1 'polypeptide(L)'
;MLFLCGLLVTIVSLNNIVYACDKDPHQGVLVVAAGSFLSASNEQGINWSPSEIKGQMTFNSVTCRYEKAVDKLPTNTNYEWKVAFNGNWGGDKGCNGGANCQFNSGSTGAVLLIYNPFSGQLTGTSTSSSQTTSPGGSTSAPSTCFNSYNERIVRASGDYQTELGSTAPWLPTEENSLMTFDDTSCLYLLILSGLTPSKFYEWKVTFDNSWSGSIGCGNGGNCKFSTSTAGTVELIFEPSSKQLSFRHLVTVCGNSQCELGETCRTCLIDCGQCPPAVCGDSKCEDAESCETCSSDCGKCPICGDGICQTSETYQTCPQDCSNELSGCGIFKEESCVDDSQFHAIAGVEEKRWQTPKPGMNGYQSSFQDYHTLVGYADIIYTDTNRLAADVCLQIKHRQSHSVTLTYFFDGIAQTTKCKHYTSAYTGILSAIIAGSDGSTLELPEIDFIWNAKPIFSRSGDYRNGQKGAIAEMFGWPHKDVKEECEFLGKAGYLGVKLFPVHEQLMSTQPFENAMNPWYFMYQPVSYNLDGRMGTREELRDLIQTCRNYGVRVYIDAVLNHFTGAGNDLNQHRNPGSGCVKWGNKTSSAPIERQSPFYTHAFTYQYNPNTGKAPSNEFPAAAIGPEDFHCDRPNGAWTNLFILNNGWLVGLVDLDTSKDYVRERQAAYLVDMLSLGASGFRIDAAKHISPEDLSAIMKKVQIKMGGKLPDDFFVWLEVLTGGEAQYIWTGPSWYGTMFTNILKQDLILDSEVDKIKMWDGLYPKEPFHNPTIPRHRVVIQNDDHDQQNPGSSSRDMDTFGCVLVKNCSVSVHRNFEIRLFTNPNGVTDNDNDWPIRFLLSSYYHTYGDLGIPDGKSSCDLCTVMCETCRKSVPYIKAHEPMACSYVGNGYTRTHRDIPVINAMRAWMKLTPISGASLGIGHCT
;
A
#
# COMPACT_ATOMS: atom_id res chain seq x y z
N MET A 1 35.66 49.80 19.02
CA MET A 1 34.91 49.56 20.27
C MET A 1 34.50 48.08 20.25
N LEU A 2 35.28 47.13 20.80
CA LEU A 2 35.37 46.69 22.22
C LEU A 2 33.96 46.28 22.74
N PHE A 3 33.61 45.06 23.22
CA PHE A 3 34.24 43.81 23.71
C PHE A 3 33.15 42.70 23.55
N LEU A 4 33.37 41.51 22.97
CA LEU A 4 33.90 40.25 23.57
C LEU A 4 33.02 39.57 24.65
N CYS A 5 32.39 38.44 24.29
CA CYS A 5 32.40 37.19 25.07
C CYS A 5 31.92 36.02 24.20
N GLY A 6 32.81 35.05 23.94
CA GLY A 6 32.51 33.82 23.21
C GLY A 6 32.47 32.62 24.14
N LEU A 7 31.85 31.53 23.68
CA LEU A 7 32.19 30.18 24.11
C LEU A 7 32.02 29.21 22.93
N LEU A 8 33.01 28.34 22.77
CA LEU A 8 33.20 27.37 21.69
C LEU A 8 32.01 26.39 21.53
N VAL A 9 31.60 26.13 20.29
CA VAL A 9 30.91 24.89 19.90
C VAL A 9 31.95 23.98 19.25
N THR A 10 32.35 22.95 19.96
CA THR A 10 33.08 21.80 19.43
C THR A 10 32.10 21.01 18.56
N ILE A 11 32.33 20.96 17.25
CA ILE A 11 31.62 20.03 16.36
C ILE A 11 32.13 18.63 16.67
N VAL A 12 31.34 17.84 17.41
CA VAL A 12 31.51 16.40 17.46
C VAL A 12 30.70 15.82 16.30
N SER A 13 31.41 15.39 15.26
CA SER A 13 30.90 14.46 14.25
C SER A 13 30.62 13.11 14.91
N LEU A 14 29.36 12.74 15.07
CA LEU A 14 28.93 11.38 15.38
C LEU A 14 28.39 10.73 14.09
N ASN A 15 29.28 10.10 13.32
CA ASN A 15 28.90 9.08 12.34
C ASN A 15 29.28 7.72 12.93
N ASN A 16 28.35 7.12 13.68
CA ASN A 16 28.33 5.69 13.96
C ASN A 16 27.06 5.15 13.31
N ILE A 17 27.14 4.73 12.04
CA ILE A 17 26.09 3.92 11.43
C ILE A 17 26.54 2.47 11.61
N VAL A 18 25.93 1.82 12.59
CA VAL A 18 25.97 0.38 12.80
C VAL A 18 24.87 -0.18 11.90
N TYR A 19 25.23 -0.99 10.91
CA TYR A 19 24.22 -1.56 10.04
C TYR A 19 23.57 -2.78 10.67
N ALA A 20 22.26 -2.63 10.83
CA ALA A 20 21.34 -3.55 11.46
C ALA A 20 20.62 -4.36 10.38
N CYS A 21 20.27 -5.62 10.67
CA CYS A 21 19.37 -6.43 9.85
C CYS A 21 18.09 -5.66 9.52
N ASP A 22 17.82 -5.49 8.23
CA ASP A 22 16.75 -4.62 7.74
C ASP A 22 15.32 -5.13 8.06
N LYS A 23 15.12 -6.40 8.44
CA LYS A 23 13.81 -6.93 8.89
C LYS A 23 13.92 -8.05 9.92
N ASP A 24 12.94 -8.08 10.81
CA ASP A 24 12.73 -9.16 11.78
C ASP A 24 12.11 -10.40 11.08
N PRO A 25 12.78 -11.56 11.05
CA PRO A 25 12.28 -12.76 10.38
C PRO A 25 11.08 -13.41 11.06
N HIS A 26 10.74 -13.02 12.29
CA HIS A 26 9.49 -13.40 12.95
C HIS A 26 8.67 -12.13 13.31
N GLN A 27 8.68 -11.12 12.45
CA GLN A 27 7.87 -9.91 12.62
C GLN A 27 6.40 -10.25 12.87
N GLY A 28 5.80 -9.67 13.91
CA GLY A 28 4.43 -9.97 14.34
C GLY A 28 4.26 -11.29 15.11
N VAL A 29 5.34 -12.00 15.43
CA VAL A 29 5.32 -13.24 16.23
C VAL A 29 5.85 -12.97 17.64
N LEU A 30 5.12 -13.42 18.65
CA LEU A 30 5.59 -13.38 20.04
C LEU A 30 6.66 -14.46 20.24
N VAL A 31 7.91 -14.05 20.45
CA VAL A 31 9.07 -14.94 20.72
C VAL A 31 9.40 -14.92 22.22
N VAL A 32 9.32 -16.08 22.90
CA VAL A 32 9.46 -16.19 24.36
C VAL A 32 10.56 -17.17 24.74
N ALA A 33 11.54 -16.72 25.53
CA ALA A 33 12.47 -17.59 26.26
C ALA A 33 11.80 -18.16 27.51
N ALA A 34 11.25 -19.38 27.39
CA ALA A 34 10.59 -20.08 28.48
C ALA A 34 11.56 -21.05 29.16
N GLY A 35 11.70 -20.97 30.49
CA GLY A 35 12.64 -21.83 31.22
C GLY A 35 12.44 -21.85 32.73
N SER A 36 13.27 -22.64 33.43
CA SER A 36 13.25 -22.80 34.90
C SER A 36 13.80 -21.59 35.67
N PHE A 37 14.37 -20.61 34.96
CA PHE A 37 14.94 -19.39 35.54
C PHE A 37 13.90 -18.31 35.84
N LEU A 38 12.71 -18.34 35.20
CA LEU A 38 11.75 -17.24 35.25
C LEU A 38 11.24 -16.94 36.66
N SER A 39 10.97 -17.98 37.46
CA SER A 39 10.52 -17.85 38.85
C SER A 39 11.64 -17.43 39.80
N ALA A 40 12.90 -17.70 39.43
CA ALA A 40 14.09 -17.35 40.20
C ALA A 40 14.67 -15.98 39.80
N SER A 41 14.18 -15.40 38.71
CA SER A 41 14.54 -14.05 38.24
C SER A 41 13.86 -12.97 39.07
N ASN A 42 14.41 -11.76 39.03
CA ASN A 42 13.82 -10.58 39.67
C ASN A 42 12.40 -10.25 39.14
N GLU A 43 12.05 -10.73 37.94
CA GLU A 43 10.74 -10.48 37.33
C GLU A 43 9.66 -11.43 37.89
N GLN A 44 10.01 -12.53 38.58
CA GLN A 44 9.10 -13.54 39.15
C GLN A 44 8.03 -14.02 38.12
N GLY A 45 8.48 -14.61 37.02
CA GLY A 45 7.61 -15.18 35.98
C GLY A 45 7.24 -16.65 36.24
N ILE A 46 6.28 -17.17 35.46
CA ILE A 46 5.88 -18.58 35.51
C ILE A 46 6.87 -19.41 34.70
N ASN A 47 7.55 -20.37 35.34
CA ASN A 47 8.46 -21.29 34.66
C ASN A 47 7.74 -22.08 33.58
N TRP A 48 8.43 -22.29 32.45
CA TRP A 48 7.97 -23.12 31.33
C TRP A 48 6.62 -22.72 30.70
N SER A 49 6.15 -21.49 30.90
CA SER A 49 4.97 -20.99 30.19
C SER A 49 5.38 -20.40 28.83
N PRO A 50 4.88 -20.94 27.69
CA PRO A 50 5.24 -20.49 26.34
C PRO A 50 4.65 -19.12 25.96
N SER A 51 3.71 -18.60 26.77
CA SER A 51 3.05 -17.30 26.60
C SER A 51 3.44 -16.28 27.69
N GLU A 52 4.41 -16.60 28.55
CA GLU A 52 4.84 -15.70 29.62
C GLU A 52 5.62 -14.49 29.07
N ILE A 53 5.01 -13.31 29.16
CA ILE A 53 5.56 -12.08 28.60
C ILE A 53 6.88 -11.67 29.27
N LYS A 54 7.10 -12.06 30.53
CA LYS A 54 8.38 -11.83 31.22
C LYS A 54 9.53 -12.60 30.58
N GLY A 55 9.24 -13.66 29.82
CA GLY A 55 10.22 -14.38 29.00
C GLY A 55 10.39 -13.80 27.59
N GLN A 56 9.65 -12.76 27.20
CA GLN A 56 9.68 -12.23 25.83
C GLN A 56 11.09 -11.79 25.43
N MET A 57 11.53 -12.22 24.26
CA MET A 57 12.79 -11.82 23.64
C MET A 57 12.54 -10.66 22.68
N THR A 58 13.50 -9.75 22.58
CA THR A 58 13.44 -8.61 21.65
C THR A 58 14.37 -8.86 20.49
N PHE A 59 13.90 -8.68 19.25
CA PHE A 59 14.78 -8.73 18.09
C PHE A 59 15.71 -7.52 18.12
N ASN A 60 17.00 -7.78 18.28
CA ASN A 60 18.04 -6.78 18.17
C ASN A 60 18.46 -6.73 16.70
N SER A 61 18.02 -5.68 16.02
CA SER A 61 18.31 -5.48 14.60
C SER A 61 19.82 -5.37 14.35
N VAL A 62 20.61 -4.84 15.29
CA VAL A 62 22.07 -4.74 15.16
C VAL A 62 22.75 -6.11 15.17
N THR A 63 22.29 -7.03 16.01
CA THR A 63 22.92 -8.36 16.14
C THR A 63 22.21 -9.43 15.32
N CYS A 64 21.07 -9.09 14.71
CA CYS A 64 20.19 -9.98 13.95
C CYS A 64 19.67 -11.17 14.77
N ARG A 65 19.46 -10.96 16.06
CA ARG A 65 19.10 -12.03 17.01
C ARG A 65 18.05 -11.56 17.98
N TYR A 66 17.25 -12.49 18.45
CA TYR A 66 16.38 -12.29 19.59
C TYR A 66 17.20 -12.36 20.87
N GLU A 67 17.06 -11.36 21.73
CA GLU A 67 17.86 -11.23 22.95
C GLU A 67 16.94 -10.99 24.17
N LYS A 68 17.27 -11.62 25.30
CA LYS A 68 16.67 -11.36 26.61
C LYS A 68 17.74 -11.38 27.70
N ALA A 69 17.94 -10.23 28.33
CA ALA A 69 18.77 -10.13 29.53
C ALA A 69 17.97 -10.62 30.75
N VAL A 70 18.64 -11.37 31.63
CA VAL A 70 18.08 -11.91 32.87
C VAL A 70 19.07 -11.63 34.01
N ASP A 71 18.63 -10.85 34.99
CA ASP A 71 19.47 -10.42 36.11
C ASP A 71 19.00 -10.98 37.45
N LYS A 72 19.94 -10.97 38.42
CA LYS A 72 19.75 -11.36 39.82
C LYS A 72 19.30 -12.82 40.03
N LEU A 73 19.72 -13.72 39.14
CA LEU A 73 19.61 -15.15 39.41
C LEU A 73 20.53 -15.54 40.57
N PRO A 74 20.14 -16.51 41.42
CA PRO A 74 21.06 -17.20 42.32
C PRO A 74 22.37 -17.54 41.61
N THR A 75 23.49 -17.06 42.14
CA THR A 75 24.81 -17.17 41.51
C THR A 75 25.26 -18.63 41.40
N ASN A 76 26.03 -18.96 40.36
CA ASN A 76 26.60 -20.29 40.08
C ASN A 76 25.57 -21.43 40.03
N THR A 77 24.31 -21.12 39.66
CA THR A 77 23.22 -22.09 39.59
C THR A 77 22.90 -22.45 38.14
N ASN A 78 22.59 -23.71 37.87
CA ASN A 78 22.22 -24.20 36.54
C ASN A 78 20.72 -24.05 36.30
N TYR A 79 20.37 -23.57 35.10
CA TYR A 79 19.00 -23.41 34.63
C TYR A 79 18.81 -24.04 33.25
N GLU A 80 17.55 -24.26 32.90
CA GLU A 80 17.13 -24.83 31.62
C GLU A 80 16.12 -23.92 30.92
N TRP A 81 16.14 -23.85 29.58
CA TRP A 81 15.22 -23.02 28.80
C TRP A 81 15.06 -23.48 27.33
N LYS A 82 14.04 -22.93 26.66
CA LYS A 82 13.70 -23.09 25.24
C LYS A 82 13.03 -21.83 24.71
N VAL A 83 12.83 -21.75 23.40
CA VAL A 83 12.06 -20.67 22.77
C VAL A 83 10.70 -21.16 22.32
N ALA A 84 9.65 -20.41 22.66
CA ALA A 84 8.28 -20.61 22.21
C ALA A 84 7.84 -19.48 21.28
N PHE A 85 6.89 -19.76 20.39
CA PHE A 85 6.35 -18.82 19.40
C PHE A 85 4.84 -18.73 19.55
N ASN A 86 4.29 -17.52 19.62
CA ASN A 86 2.84 -17.26 19.71
C ASN A 86 2.13 -18.09 20.81
N GLY A 87 2.77 -18.25 21.96
CA GLY A 87 2.19 -18.98 23.09
C GLY A 87 2.19 -20.51 22.92
N ASN A 88 2.88 -21.06 21.91
CA ASN A 88 2.90 -22.48 21.60
C ASN A 88 4.33 -23.01 21.39
N TRP A 89 4.49 -24.34 21.50
CA TRP A 89 5.75 -25.06 21.34
C TRP A 89 6.01 -25.56 19.90
N GLY A 90 5.46 -24.89 18.87
CA GLY A 90 5.53 -25.36 17.48
C GLY A 90 6.94 -25.30 16.88
N GLY A 91 7.41 -26.43 16.33
CA GLY A 91 8.75 -26.64 15.75
C GLY A 91 9.83 -26.75 16.82
N ASP A 92 10.60 -27.84 16.85
CA ASP A 92 11.58 -28.13 17.92
C ASP A 92 12.65 -27.02 18.08
N LYS A 93 12.42 -26.08 19.02
CA LYS A 93 13.31 -24.93 19.30
C LYS A 93 13.96 -25.04 20.68
N GLY A 94 14.48 -26.23 20.94
CA GLY A 94 15.46 -26.52 21.98
C GLY A 94 16.83 -26.82 21.38
N CYS A 95 17.87 -26.88 22.21
CA CYS A 95 19.22 -27.24 21.77
C CYS A 95 19.23 -28.68 21.21
N ASN A 96 20.08 -28.95 20.21
CA ASN A 96 20.30 -30.29 19.63
C ASN A 96 19.02 -31.01 19.16
N GLY A 97 18.14 -30.30 18.43
CA GLY A 97 16.92 -30.91 17.88
C GLY A 97 15.80 -31.08 18.91
N GLY A 98 15.60 -30.09 19.78
CA GLY A 98 14.43 -30.04 20.67
C GLY A 98 14.68 -30.29 22.15
N ALA A 99 15.91 -30.54 22.61
CA ALA A 99 16.20 -30.70 24.04
C ALA A 99 16.24 -29.35 24.79
N ASN A 100 16.03 -29.35 26.10
CA ASN A 100 16.16 -28.11 26.88
C ASN A 100 17.60 -27.60 26.83
N CYS A 101 17.78 -26.31 26.50
CA CYS A 101 19.09 -25.66 26.57
C CYS A 101 19.46 -25.40 28.02
N GLN A 102 20.72 -25.63 28.38
CA GLN A 102 21.22 -25.36 29.73
C GLN A 102 22.13 -24.13 29.76
N PHE A 103 22.10 -23.38 30.85
CA PHE A 103 23.10 -22.34 31.15
C PHE A 103 23.37 -22.24 32.66
N ASN A 104 24.52 -21.68 33.04
CA ASN A 104 24.86 -21.37 34.42
C ASN A 104 24.84 -19.86 34.63
N SER A 105 24.24 -19.39 35.73
CA SER A 105 24.11 -17.97 36.05
C SER A 105 25.42 -17.25 36.38
N GLY A 106 26.51 -17.99 36.56
CA GLY A 106 27.83 -17.45 36.88
C GLY A 106 27.89 -16.71 38.22
N SER A 107 29.02 -16.09 38.50
CA SER A 107 29.28 -15.42 39.79
C SER A 107 28.50 -14.10 39.98
N THR A 108 27.96 -13.54 38.91
CA THR A 108 27.19 -12.27 38.92
C THR A 108 25.69 -12.48 38.99
N GLY A 109 25.18 -13.66 38.62
CA GLY A 109 23.75 -13.91 38.52
C GLY A 109 23.08 -13.25 37.31
N ALA A 110 23.86 -12.74 36.35
CA ALA A 110 23.38 -12.05 35.15
C ALA A 110 23.72 -12.84 33.88
N VAL A 111 22.71 -13.03 33.02
CA VAL A 111 22.80 -13.86 31.81
C VAL A 111 22.10 -13.18 30.64
N LEU A 112 22.69 -13.29 29.46
CA LEU A 112 22.05 -12.93 28.19
C LEU A 112 21.63 -14.20 27.45
N LEU A 113 20.34 -14.33 27.18
CA LEU A 113 19.76 -15.39 26.36
C LEU A 113 19.58 -14.89 24.93
N ILE A 114 20.03 -15.68 23.97
CA ILE A 114 20.10 -15.31 22.56
C ILE A 114 19.48 -16.42 21.72
N TYR A 115 18.56 -16.06 20.84
CA TYR A 115 18.01 -16.92 19.79
C TYR A 115 18.36 -16.34 18.43
N ASN A 116 19.07 -17.09 17.62
CA ASN A 116 19.30 -16.75 16.22
C ASN A 116 18.16 -17.33 15.37
N PRO A 117 17.29 -16.48 14.81
CA PRO A 117 16.12 -16.93 14.07
C PRO A 117 16.46 -17.61 12.73
N PHE A 118 17.65 -17.36 12.18
CA PHE A 118 18.09 -17.90 10.89
C PHE A 118 18.77 -19.27 11.01
N SER A 119 19.55 -19.48 12.08
CA SER A 119 20.21 -20.76 12.34
C SER A 119 19.45 -21.69 13.29
N GLY A 120 18.43 -21.17 13.98
CA GLY A 120 17.74 -21.88 15.04
C GLY A 120 18.59 -22.06 16.31
N GLN A 121 19.76 -21.42 16.39
CA GLN A 121 20.69 -21.59 17.50
C GLN A 121 20.25 -20.79 18.74
N LEU A 122 20.25 -21.46 19.90
CA LEU A 122 20.00 -20.86 21.21
C LEU A 122 21.32 -20.79 21.99
N THR A 123 21.60 -19.68 22.66
CA THR A 123 22.80 -19.49 23.50
C THR A 123 22.43 -18.77 24.79
N GLY A 124 22.91 -19.25 25.93
CA GLY A 124 22.80 -18.56 27.21
C GLY A 124 24.19 -18.33 27.79
N THR A 125 24.59 -17.07 27.91
CA THR A 125 25.96 -16.69 28.34
C THR A 125 25.91 -15.80 29.57
N SER A 126 26.69 -16.15 30.60
CA SER A 126 26.88 -15.31 31.77
C SER A 126 27.75 -14.10 31.41
N THR A 127 27.33 -12.90 31.81
CA THR A 127 28.03 -11.67 31.44
C THR A 127 29.10 -11.35 32.49
N SER A 128 30.38 -11.35 32.08
CA SER A 128 31.49 -10.77 32.85
C SER A 128 31.73 -9.33 32.40
N SER A 129 32.11 -8.46 33.33
CA SER A 129 32.22 -7.02 33.11
C SER A 129 33.30 -6.62 32.10
N SER A 130 32.90 -5.84 31.08
CA SER A 130 33.66 -4.99 30.14
C SER A 130 34.61 -5.62 29.11
N GLN A 131 34.32 -5.47 27.81
CA GLN A 131 35.20 -4.80 26.83
C GLN A 131 34.58 -4.69 25.42
N THR A 132 34.87 -3.56 24.78
CA THR A 132 34.66 -3.17 23.38
C THR A 132 35.71 -3.77 22.42
N THR A 133 35.33 -3.88 21.14
CA THR A 133 36.12 -4.07 19.89
C THR A 133 36.53 -5.47 19.39
N SER A 134 35.92 -5.78 18.22
CA SER A 134 36.41 -6.45 17.00
C SER A 134 36.63 -7.97 16.90
N PRO A 135 36.38 -8.55 15.69
CA PRO A 135 36.12 -9.98 15.49
C PRO A 135 37.30 -10.73 14.85
N GLY A 136 37.47 -12.00 15.21
CA GLY A 136 38.38 -12.90 14.52
C GLY A 136 37.96 -14.38 14.64
N GLY A 137 37.86 -15.05 13.49
CA GLY A 137 38.18 -16.48 13.37
C GLY A 137 37.03 -17.49 13.23
N SER A 138 36.57 -17.67 11.99
CA SER A 138 36.01 -18.85 11.29
C SER A 138 35.50 -20.09 12.07
N THR A 139 34.28 -20.52 11.73
CA THR A 139 34.02 -21.85 11.15
C THR A 139 32.85 -21.77 10.16
N SER A 140 32.98 -22.51 9.06
CA SER A 140 32.20 -22.49 7.83
C SER A 140 30.79 -23.09 7.95
N ALA A 141 29.79 -22.34 7.49
CA ALA A 141 28.43 -22.78 7.16
C ALA A 141 28.16 -22.51 5.66
N PRO A 142 27.15 -23.15 5.03
CA PRO A 142 26.95 -23.13 3.58
C PRO A 142 26.59 -21.72 3.06
N SER A 143 27.09 -21.42 1.86
CA SER A 143 27.11 -20.11 1.21
C SER A 143 25.71 -19.57 0.89
N THR A 144 25.24 -18.63 1.70
CA THR A 144 24.40 -17.52 1.22
C THR A 144 25.33 -16.36 0.88
N CYS A 145 25.04 -15.71 -0.23
CA CYS A 145 25.83 -14.64 -0.79
C CYS A 145 25.90 -13.43 0.17
N PHE A 146 27.11 -13.00 0.57
CA PHE A 146 27.29 -11.87 1.48
C PHE A 146 27.91 -10.67 0.74
N ASN A 147 27.10 -9.62 0.51
CA ASN A 147 27.57 -8.37 -0.05
C ASN A 147 28.27 -7.51 1.02
N SER A 148 29.60 -7.55 1.08
CA SER A 148 30.38 -6.75 2.06
C SER A 148 30.41 -5.24 1.80
N TYR A 149 29.70 -4.74 0.78
CA TYR A 149 29.62 -3.32 0.40
C TYR A 149 28.18 -2.83 0.16
N ASN A 150 27.14 -3.57 0.60
CA ASN A 150 25.69 -3.29 0.43
C ASN A 150 25.24 -1.87 0.79
N GLU A 151 26.05 -1.17 1.58
CA GLU A 151 25.78 0.12 2.18
C GLU A 151 26.62 1.25 1.59
N ARG A 152 27.41 0.91 0.58
CA ARG A 152 28.32 1.83 -0.11
C ARG A 152 27.89 2.00 -1.54
N ILE A 153 28.08 3.20 -2.06
CA ILE A 153 27.91 3.44 -3.51
C ILE A 153 29.16 2.89 -4.20
N VAL A 154 29.04 1.76 -4.91
CA VAL A 154 30.17 1.10 -5.60
C VAL A 154 30.22 1.53 -7.06
N ARG A 155 31.33 2.12 -7.49
CA ARG A 155 31.50 2.63 -8.87
C ARG A 155 32.80 2.17 -9.50
N ALA A 156 32.79 1.88 -10.80
CA ALA A 156 33.99 1.57 -11.59
C ALA A 156 34.56 2.85 -12.24
N SER A 157 35.34 3.65 -11.54
CA SER A 157 35.91 4.90 -12.07
C SER A 157 37.13 4.66 -12.98
N GLY A 158 37.22 5.33 -14.12
CA GLY A 158 38.25 5.07 -15.14
C GLY A 158 38.40 6.12 -16.23
N ASP A 159 39.36 5.94 -17.12
CA ASP A 159 39.61 6.86 -18.25
C ASP A 159 38.56 6.76 -19.37
N TYR A 160 37.82 5.66 -19.44
CA TYR A 160 36.71 5.42 -20.37
C TYR A 160 35.52 6.37 -20.17
N GLN A 161 35.37 6.97 -18.98
CA GLN A 161 34.18 7.75 -18.58
C GLN A 161 33.88 8.93 -19.54
N THR A 162 34.91 9.55 -20.11
CA THR A 162 34.74 10.65 -21.08
C THR A 162 34.08 10.22 -22.40
N GLU A 163 34.26 8.97 -22.82
CA GLU A 163 33.60 8.43 -24.02
C GLU A 163 32.12 8.13 -23.76
N LEU A 164 31.73 7.97 -22.49
CA LEU A 164 30.34 7.81 -22.06
C LEU A 164 29.68 9.14 -21.67
N GLY A 165 30.28 10.27 -22.05
CA GLY A 165 29.71 11.61 -21.85
C GLY A 165 30.05 12.29 -20.52
N SER A 166 30.96 11.73 -19.72
CA SER A 166 31.38 12.34 -18.45
C SER A 166 32.22 13.60 -18.69
N THR A 167 32.12 14.58 -17.80
CA THR A 167 32.85 15.87 -17.94
C THR A 167 34.36 15.75 -17.78
N ALA A 168 34.85 14.70 -17.13
CA ALA A 168 36.27 14.37 -16.96
C ALA A 168 36.44 12.85 -16.77
N PRO A 169 37.64 12.29 -17.05
CA PRO A 169 37.93 10.90 -16.70
C PRO A 169 38.16 10.78 -15.18
N TRP A 170 38.09 9.57 -14.65
CA TRP A 170 38.40 9.27 -13.24
C TRP A 170 37.51 10.00 -12.21
N LEU A 171 36.23 10.21 -12.54
CA LEU A 171 35.27 10.83 -11.63
C LEU A 171 34.58 9.78 -10.74
N PRO A 172 34.82 9.80 -9.41
CA PRO A 172 34.18 8.87 -8.49
C PRO A 172 32.69 9.17 -8.27
N THR A 173 32.19 10.30 -8.76
CA THR A 173 30.78 10.74 -8.66
C THR A 173 29.95 10.40 -9.90
N GLU A 174 30.55 9.82 -10.94
CA GLU A 174 29.90 9.64 -12.25
C GLU A 174 28.81 8.57 -12.19
N GLU A 175 27.58 8.90 -12.60
CA GLU A 175 26.42 7.99 -12.48
C GLU A 175 26.56 6.75 -13.37
N ASN A 176 27.12 6.91 -14.58
CA ASN A 176 27.30 5.83 -15.55
C ASN A 176 28.35 4.77 -15.14
N SER A 177 29.07 4.99 -14.03
CA SER A 177 30.00 4.02 -13.48
C SER A 177 29.45 3.21 -12.31
N LEU A 178 28.16 3.34 -11.96
CA LEU A 178 27.52 2.61 -10.86
C LEU A 178 27.49 1.09 -11.13
N MET A 179 28.09 0.29 -10.24
CA MET A 179 28.05 -1.16 -10.32
C MET A 179 26.85 -1.71 -9.56
N THR A 180 26.18 -2.71 -10.11
CA THR A 180 25.03 -3.39 -9.48
C THR A 180 25.47 -4.71 -8.88
N PHE A 181 25.08 -5.00 -7.64
CA PHE A 181 25.37 -6.30 -7.04
C PHE A 181 24.36 -7.36 -7.52
N ASP A 182 24.86 -8.50 -8.02
CA ASP A 182 24.05 -9.66 -8.37
C ASP A 182 24.10 -10.69 -7.23
N ASP A 183 22.96 -10.86 -6.55
CA ASP A 183 22.77 -11.78 -5.44
C ASP A 183 22.94 -13.25 -5.83
N THR A 184 22.84 -13.56 -7.13
CA THR A 184 23.01 -14.92 -7.65
C THR A 184 24.49 -15.29 -7.77
N SER A 185 25.32 -14.39 -8.31
CA SER A 185 26.74 -14.64 -8.54
C SER A 185 27.67 -14.10 -7.45
N CYS A 186 27.18 -13.27 -6.54
CA CYS A 186 27.98 -12.57 -5.53
C CYS A 186 28.97 -11.56 -6.06
N LEU A 187 28.65 -10.93 -7.18
CA LEU A 187 29.54 -10.01 -7.88
C LEU A 187 28.86 -8.66 -8.07
N TYR A 188 29.65 -7.59 -7.97
CA TYR A 188 29.26 -6.31 -8.56
C TYR A 188 29.56 -6.36 -10.06
N LEU A 189 28.56 -6.04 -10.86
CA LEU A 189 28.61 -6.07 -12.31
C LEU A 189 28.31 -4.69 -12.88
N LEU A 190 29.06 -4.29 -13.90
CA LEU A 190 28.77 -3.10 -14.72
C LEU A 190 29.05 -3.42 -16.17
N ILE A 191 28.02 -3.28 -17.02
CA ILE A 191 28.16 -3.41 -18.46
C ILE A 191 28.39 -2.03 -19.06
N LEU A 192 29.51 -1.88 -19.77
CA LEU A 192 29.85 -0.69 -20.52
C LEU A 192 29.64 -0.96 -22.02
N SER A 193 29.02 -0.01 -22.72
CA SER A 193 28.77 -0.08 -24.16
C SER A 193 29.05 1.26 -24.82
N GLY A 194 29.31 1.25 -26.13
CA GLY A 194 29.59 2.48 -26.88
C GLY A 194 31.00 3.05 -26.70
N LEU A 195 31.92 2.26 -26.13
CA LEU A 195 33.33 2.64 -26.04
C LEU A 195 34.05 2.38 -27.37
N THR A 196 35.15 3.08 -27.62
CA THR A 196 35.98 2.83 -28.82
C THR A 196 36.38 1.34 -28.89
N PRO A 197 36.09 0.64 -30.00
CA PRO A 197 36.41 -0.77 -30.18
C PRO A 197 37.90 -1.08 -30.04
N SER A 198 38.23 -2.23 -29.46
CA SER A 198 39.61 -2.75 -29.33
C SER A 198 40.62 -1.79 -28.68
N LYS A 199 40.13 -0.85 -27.86
CA LYS A 199 40.95 0.12 -27.12
C LYS A 199 41.15 -0.35 -25.69
N PHE A 200 42.33 -0.05 -25.14
CA PHE A 200 42.64 -0.29 -23.73
C PHE A 200 42.27 0.92 -22.88
N TYR A 201 41.67 0.63 -21.74
CA TYR A 201 41.26 1.59 -20.72
C TYR A 201 41.79 1.16 -19.36
N GLU A 202 41.80 2.11 -18.43
CA GLU A 202 42.17 1.93 -17.05
C GLU A 202 41.00 2.24 -16.10
N TRP A 203 40.83 1.45 -15.05
CA TRP A 203 39.76 1.62 -14.05
C TRP A 203 40.14 1.17 -12.64
N LYS A 204 39.33 1.61 -11.67
CA LYS A 204 39.34 1.23 -10.26
C LYS A 204 37.92 1.22 -9.71
N VAL A 205 37.70 0.46 -8.65
CA VAL A 205 36.47 0.57 -7.87
C VAL A 205 36.63 1.68 -6.85
N THR A 206 35.72 2.65 -6.87
CA THR A 206 35.60 3.76 -5.93
C THR A 206 34.33 3.59 -5.12
N PHE A 207 34.31 4.23 -3.95
CA PHE A 207 33.22 4.07 -3.01
C PHE A 207 32.73 5.41 -2.47
N ASP A 208 31.42 5.54 -2.28
CA ASP A 208 30.78 6.71 -1.65
C ASP A 208 31.22 8.03 -2.29
N ASN A 209 31.29 8.02 -3.63
CA ASN A 209 31.70 9.15 -4.44
C ASN A 209 33.12 9.67 -4.10
N SER A 210 33.99 8.80 -3.58
CA SER A 210 35.34 9.14 -3.11
C SER A 210 36.41 8.10 -3.51
N TRP A 211 37.66 8.55 -3.52
CA TRP A 211 38.85 7.71 -3.67
C TRP A 211 39.24 6.97 -2.38
N SER A 212 38.61 7.32 -1.25
CA SER A 212 38.90 6.70 0.04
C SER A 212 38.55 5.21 0.04
N GLY A 213 39.58 4.37 0.18
CA GLY A 213 39.44 2.92 0.16
C GLY A 213 39.23 2.32 -1.23
N SER A 214 39.55 3.05 -2.31
CA SER A 214 39.43 2.54 -3.69
C SER A 214 40.23 1.25 -3.90
N ILE A 215 39.70 0.34 -4.72
CA ILE A 215 40.34 -0.93 -5.04
C ILE A 215 40.80 -0.90 -6.50
N GLY A 216 42.05 -1.32 -6.71
CA GLY A 216 42.67 -1.48 -8.02
C GLY A 216 43.43 -2.80 -8.12
N CYS A 217 44.07 -3.06 -9.25
CA CYS A 217 44.74 -4.33 -9.53
C CYS A 217 46.15 -4.38 -8.92
N GLY A 218 46.58 -5.57 -8.47
CA GLY A 218 47.90 -5.78 -7.87
C GLY A 218 48.08 -4.97 -6.58
N ASN A 219 49.14 -4.16 -6.49
CA ASN A 219 49.45 -3.32 -5.33
C ASN A 219 48.56 -2.05 -5.23
N GLY A 220 47.32 -2.09 -5.72
CA GLY A 220 46.42 -0.92 -5.78
C GLY A 220 46.62 -0.01 -7.01
N GLY A 221 47.28 -0.53 -8.06
CA GLY A 221 47.44 0.16 -9.34
C GLY A 221 46.14 0.20 -10.14
N ASN A 222 46.11 0.98 -11.23
CA ASN A 222 44.96 1.01 -12.13
C ASN A 222 44.81 -0.35 -12.83
N CYS A 223 43.59 -0.90 -12.85
CA CYS A 223 43.28 -2.10 -13.61
C CYS A 223 43.16 -1.77 -15.08
N LYS A 224 43.70 -2.60 -15.96
CA LYS A 224 43.51 -2.45 -17.41
C LYS A 224 42.41 -3.38 -17.90
N PHE A 225 41.57 -2.89 -18.80
CA PHE A 225 40.69 -3.72 -19.62
C PHE A 225 40.79 -3.30 -21.07
N SER A 226 40.44 -4.21 -21.98
CA SER A 226 40.19 -3.88 -23.38
C SER A 226 38.70 -4.04 -23.65
N THR A 227 38.19 -3.22 -24.57
CA THR A 227 36.84 -3.38 -25.11
C THR A 227 36.81 -4.47 -26.17
N SER A 228 35.65 -5.11 -26.35
CA SER A 228 35.40 -6.02 -27.47
C SER A 228 35.48 -5.27 -28.82
N THR A 229 35.42 -6.01 -29.93
CA THR A 229 35.27 -5.43 -31.27
C THR A 229 33.96 -4.66 -31.45
N ALA A 230 32.97 -4.89 -30.57
CA ALA A 230 31.70 -4.15 -30.52
C ALA A 230 31.74 -2.94 -29.56
N GLY A 231 32.89 -2.65 -28.92
CA GLY A 231 32.99 -1.55 -27.97
C GLY A 231 32.29 -1.83 -26.63
N THR A 232 32.10 -3.11 -26.28
CA THR A 232 31.42 -3.56 -25.05
C THR A 232 32.36 -4.30 -24.11
N VAL A 233 32.10 -4.20 -22.81
CA VAL A 233 32.80 -4.97 -21.77
C VAL A 233 31.92 -5.07 -20.53
N GLU A 234 32.05 -6.14 -19.75
CA GLU A 234 31.49 -6.22 -18.42
C GLU A 234 32.61 -6.19 -17.38
N LEU A 235 32.56 -5.19 -16.51
CA LEU A 235 33.45 -5.03 -15.38
C LEU A 235 32.86 -5.74 -14.17
N ILE A 236 33.71 -6.49 -13.47
CA ILE A 236 33.33 -7.38 -12.38
C ILE A 236 34.16 -7.02 -11.16
N PHE A 237 33.50 -6.79 -10.04
CA PHE A 237 34.15 -6.63 -8.74
C PHE A 237 33.64 -7.70 -7.78
N GLU A 238 34.55 -8.53 -7.27
CA GLU A 238 34.27 -9.55 -6.27
C GLU A 238 34.52 -9.01 -4.86
N PRO A 239 33.47 -8.80 -4.04
CA PRO A 239 33.59 -8.16 -2.73
C PRO A 239 34.50 -8.88 -1.73
N SER A 240 34.42 -10.22 -1.74
CA SER A 240 35.08 -11.06 -0.72
C SER A 240 36.59 -11.14 -0.96
N SER A 241 37.00 -11.26 -2.22
CA SER A 241 38.41 -11.40 -2.62
C SER A 241 39.07 -10.05 -2.97
N LYS A 242 38.25 -8.99 -3.09
CA LYS A 242 38.63 -7.67 -3.61
C LYS A 242 39.28 -7.75 -5.00
N GLN A 243 38.91 -8.75 -5.79
CA GLN A 243 39.41 -8.92 -7.14
C GLN A 243 38.57 -8.12 -8.13
N LEU A 244 39.26 -7.44 -9.03
CA LEU A 244 38.66 -6.76 -10.16
C LEU A 244 38.98 -7.61 -11.38
N SER A 245 37.96 -8.00 -12.12
CA SER A 245 38.12 -8.67 -13.40
C SER A 245 37.21 -8.00 -14.42
N PHE A 246 37.40 -8.37 -15.67
CA PHE A 246 36.47 -8.01 -16.72
C PHE A 246 36.30 -9.21 -17.62
N ARG A 247 35.14 -9.34 -18.22
CA ARG A 247 34.93 -10.29 -19.31
C ARG A 247 34.45 -9.53 -20.52
N HIS A 248 34.96 -9.94 -21.66
CA HIS A 248 34.35 -9.52 -22.90
C HIS A 248 33.03 -10.28 -23.02
N LEU A 249 31.93 -9.52 -23.07
CA LEU A 249 30.68 -10.06 -23.57
C LEU A 249 30.85 -10.20 -25.08
N VAL A 250 31.35 -11.33 -25.56
CA VAL A 250 31.42 -11.56 -27.01
C VAL A 250 31.12 -13.00 -27.35
N THR A 251 30.26 -13.15 -28.34
CA THR A 251 30.60 -13.90 -29.55
C THR A 251 31.93 -13.38 -30.12
N VAL A 252 33.05 -14.06 -29.86
CA VAL A 252 34.39 -13.54 -30.17
C VAL A 252 34.60 -13.49 -31.68
N CYS A 253 35.30 -12.43 -32.12
CA CYS A 253 35.80 -12.33 -33.48
C CYS A 253 37.19 -11.69 -33.48
N GLY A 254 38.14 -12.28 -34.23
CA GLY A 254 39.55 -11.93 -34.34
C GLY A 254 40.56 -12.92 -33.71
N ASN A 255 40.19 -14.15 -33.34
CA ASN A 255 41.09 -15.16 -32.75
C ASN A 255 41.68 -16.17 -33.78
N SER A 256 41.30 -16.08 -35.06
CA SER A 256 41.68 -16.97 -36.17
C SER A 256 41.19 -18.43 -36.06
N GLN A 257 40.16 -18.69 -35.27
CA GLN A 257 39.51 -20.00 -35.08
C GLN A 257 37.99 -19.80 -35.13
N CYS A 258 37.27 -20.44 -36.07
CA CYS A 258 35.81 -20.33 -36.12
C CYS A 258 35.16 -21.32 -35.12
N GLU A 259 34.76 -20.84 -33.94
CA GLU A 259 34.26 -21.64 -32.81
C GLU A 259 32.72 -21.71 -32.72
N LEU A 260 32.20 -22.60 -31.86
CA LEU A 260 30.76 -22.91 -31.76
C LEU A 260 29.99 -21.71 -31.17
N GLY A 261 29.33 -20.94 -32.05
CA GLY A 261 28.66 -19.67 -31.72
C GLY A 261 29.13 -18.48 -32.58
N GLU A 262 30.19 -18.66 -33.38
CA GLU A 262 30.67 -17.69 -34.37
C GLU A 262 30.10 -18.03 -35.76
N THR A 263 29.63 -17.01 -36.50
CA THR A 263 29.14 -17.21 -37.87
C THR A 263 29.79 -16.19 -38.80
N CYS A 264 29.87 -16.48 -40.10
CA CYS A 264 30.46 -15.58 -41.08
C CYS A 264 29.76 -14.19 -41.15
N ARG A 265 28.55 -14.04 -40.58
CA ARG A 265 27.79 -12.78 -40.47
C ARG A 265 28.10 -12.00 -39.20
N THR A 266 28.32 -12.69 -38.09
CA THR A 266 28.62 -12.08 -36.79
C THR A 266 30.13 -11.96 -36.55
N CYS A 267 30.93 -12.76 -37.24
CA CYS A 267 32.38 -12.78 -37.19
C CYS A 267 33.05 -13.12 -38.54
N LEU A 268 33.17 -12.10 -39.41
CA LEU A 268 33.81 -12.23 -40.72
C LEU A 268 35.33 -12.54 -40.66
N ILE A 269 35.99 -12.13 -39.58
CA ILE A 269 37.46 -12.17 -39.47
C ILE A 269 37.97 -13.59 -39.21
N ASP A 270 37.26 -14.40 -38.41
CA ASP A 270 37.68 -15.77 -38.09
C ASP A 270 36.97 -16.82 -38.96
N CYS A 271 35.71 -16.59 -39.34
CA CYS A 271 34.90 -17.54 -40.12
C CYS A 271 34.88 -17.27 -41.64
N GLY A 272 35.53 -16.20 -42.12
CA GLY A 272 35.65 -15.87 -43.54
C GLY A 272 34.36 -15.32 -44.17
N GLN A 273 34.41 -15.00 -45.47
CA GLN A 273 33.21 -14.55 -46.22
C GLN A 273 32.12 -15.61 -46.17
N CYS A 274 30.89 -15.18 -45.86
CA CYS A 274 29.74 -16.07 -45.95
C CYS A 274 29.64 -16.66 -47.35
N PRO A 275 29.44 -17.99 -47.47
CA PRO A 275 29.07 -18.60 -48.72
C PRO A 275 27.86 -17.85 -49.29
N PRO A 276 27.79 -17.60 -50.61
CA PRO A 276 26.54 -17.17 -51.23
C PRO A 276 25.48 -18.22 -50.90
N ALA A 277 24.25 -17.80 -50.55
CA ALA A 277 23.16 -18.70 -50.17
C ALA A 277 23.08 -19.91 -51.13
N VAL A 278 23.28 -21.13 -50.62
CA VAL A 278 23.31 -22.35 -51.42
C VAL A 278 22.06 -23.15 -51.11
N CYS A 279 20.97 -22.80 -51.80
CA CYS A 279 19.71 -23.48 -51.61
C CYS A 279 19.75 -24.93 -52.16
N GLY A 280 19.37 -25.89 -51.32
CA GLY A 280 19.22 -27.33 -51.59
C GLY A 280 20.08 -28.28 -50.75
N ASP A 281 20.66 -27.86 -49.63
CA ASP A 281 21.57 -28.69 -48.81
C ASP A 281 20.94 -29.29 -47.53
N SER A 282 19.63 -29.04 -47.33
CA SER A 282 18.80 -29.50 -46.21
C SER A 282 19.14 -28.93 -44.84
N LYS A 283 19.82 -27.78 -44.75
CA LYS A 283 20.06 -27.06 -43.48
C LYS A 283 19.74 -25.57 -43.59
N CYS A 284 18.92 -25.04 -42.69
CA CYS A 284 18.64 -23.61 -42.62
C CYS A 284 19.78 -22.86 -41.95
N GLU A 285 20.60 -22.15 -42.73
CA GLU A 285 21.74 -21.38 -42.21
C GLU A 285 21.42 -19.88 -42.15
N ASP A 286 22.13 -19.10 -41.31
CA ASP A 286 21.83 -17.67 -41.02
C ASP A 286 21.80 -16.74 -42.25
N ALA A 287 22.29 -17.20 -43.40
CA ALA A 287 22.23 -16.48 -44.67
C ALA A 287 20.98 -16.75 -45.51
N GLU A 288 20.18 -17.69 -45.06
CA GLU A 288 18.97 -18.16 -45.66
C GLU A 288 17.79 -17.71 -44.80
N SER A 289 16.76 -17.23 -45.45
CA SER A 289 15.45 -17.06 -44.82
C SER A 289 14.51 -17.99 -45.52
N CYS A 290 13.41 -18.31 -44.85
CA CYS A 290 12.30 -19.01 -45.47
C CYS A 290 11.74 -18.27 -46.73
N GLU A 291 12.01 -16.97 -46.90
CA GLU A 291 11.65 -16.17 -48.09
C GLU A 291 12.65 -16.33 -49.24
N THR A 292 13.93 -16.56 -48.93
CA THR A 292 15.03 -16.62 -49.91
C THR A 292 15.48 -18.05 -50.23
N CYS A 293 15.22 -19.02 -49.36
CA CYS A 293 15.49 -20.44 -49.58
C CYS A 293 14.55 -21.34 -48.75
N SER A 294 13.32 -21.53 -49.23
CA SER A 294 12.30 -22.36 -48.57
C SER A 294 12.59 -23.86 -48.56
N SER A 295 13.57 -24.31 -49.36
CA SER A 295 13.94 -25.73 -49.49
C SER A 295 14.66 -26.25 -48.24
N ASP A 296 15.48 -25.41 -47.61
CA ASP A 296 16.31 -25.77 -46.47
C ASP A 296 15.83 -25.12 -45.17
N CYS A 297 15.31 -23.89 -45.25
CA CYS A 297 14.73 -23.14 -44.12
C CYS A 297 13.27 -23.42 -43.79
N GLY A 298 12.66 -24.34 -44.53
CA GLY A 298 11.22 -24.55 -44.45
C GLY A 298 10.43 -23.33 -44.94
N LYS A 299 9.11 -23.44 -44.90
CA LYS A 299 8.22 -22.34 -45.29
C LYS A 299 8.18 -21.30 -44.18
N CYS A 300 8.06 -20.03 -44.56
CA CYS A 300 7.86 -18.96 -43.57
C CYS A 300 6.60 -19.23 -42.75
N PRO A 301 6.50 -18.71 -41.52
CA PRO A 301 5.25 -18.72 -40.77
C PRO A 301 4.18 -18.11 -41.66
N ILE A 302 3.25 -18.94 -42.12
CA ILE A 302 2.20 -18.50 -43.03
C ILE A 302 1.05 -18.13 -42.14
N CYS A 303 1.02 -16.86 -41.71
CA CYS A 303 -0.23 -16.36 -41.20
C CYS A 303 -1.31 -16.49 -42.29
N GLY A 304 -2.37 -17.24 -42.00
CA GLY A 304 -3.39 -17.72 -42.92
C GLY A 304 -3.36 -19.24 -43.22
N ASP A 305 -2.60 -20.06 -42.50
CA ASP A 305 -2.61 -21.53 -42.65
C ASP A 305 -3.65 -22.25 -41.75
N GLY A 306 -4.30 -21.49 -40.86
CA GLY A 306 -5.32 -21.96 -39.92
C GLY A 306 -4.80 -22.66 -38.68
N ILE A 307 -3.48 -22.67 -38.41
CA ILE A 307 -2.87 -23.34 -37.26
C ILE A 307 -2.01 -22.32 -36.49
N CYS A 308 -2.43 -21.96 -35.27
CA CYS A 308 -1.62 -21.11 -34.39
C CYS A 308 -0.37 -21.84 -33.86
N GLN A 309 0.79 -21.55 -34.45
CA GLN A 309 2.08 -22.17 -34.10
C GLN A 309 2.76 -21.45 -32.91
N THR A 310 3.79 -22.06 -32.31
CA THR A 310 4.45 -21.49 -31.09
C THR A 310 5.20 -20.17 -31.32
N SER A 311 5.52 -19.82 -32.57
CA SER A 311 6.09 -18.52 -32.96
C SER A 311 5.02 -17.48 -33.31
N GLU A 312 3.74 -17.86 -33.31
CA GLU A 312 2.61 -17.00 -33.64
C GLU A 312 1.85 -16.62 -32.37
N THR A 313 1.35 -15.40 -32.35
CA THR A 313 0.49 -14.88 -31.28
C THR A 313 -0.74 -14.28 -31.92
N TYR A 314 -1.82 -14.09 -31.17
CA TYR A 314 -2.97 -13.33 -31.67
C TYR A 314 -2.58 -11.94 -32.23
N GLN A 315 -1.57 -11.29 -31.66
CA GLN A 315 -1.13 -9.96 -32.11
C GLN A 315 -0.32 -10.02 -33.41
N THR A 316 0.47 -11.06 -33.61
CA THR A 316 1.35 -11.22 -34.78
C THR A 316 0.70 -12.02 -35.92
N CYS A 317 -0.29 -12.86 -35.61
CA CYS A 317 -1.08 -13.61 -36.58
C CYS A 317 -2.53 -13.83 -36.13
N PRO A 318 -3.40 -12.81 -36.22
CA PRO A 318 -4.81 -12.94 -35.84
C PRO A 318 -5.65 -13.80 -36.81
N GLN A 319 -5.11 -14.17 -37.99
CA GLN A 319 -5.80 -15.07 -38.93
C GLN A 319 -5.85 -16.51 -38.39
N ASP A 320 -4.78 -16.97 -37.75
CA ASP A 320 -4.63 -18.36 -37.29
C ASP A 320 -4.72 -18.49 -35.77
N CYS A 321 -4.31 -17.45 -35.03
CA CYS A 321 -4.35 -17.41 -33.58
C CYS A 321 -5.60 -16.70 -33.06
N SER A 322 -6.47 -17.48 -32.40
CA SER A 322 -7.61 -16.96 -31.65
C SER A 322 -7.15 -16.04 -30.50
N ASN A 323 -7.82 -14.90 -30.34
CA ASN A 323 -7.66 -14.06 -29.14
C ASN A 323 -8.22 -14.72 -27.87
N GLU A 324 -8.95 -15.83 -28.01
CA GLU A 324 -9.62 -16.52 -26.92
C GLU A 324 -9.05 -17.93 -26.72
N LEU A 325 -8.94 -18.36 -25.46
CA LEU A 325 -8.66 -19.75 -25.12
C LEU A 325 -9.78 -20.68 -25.62
N SER A 326 -9.42 -21.87 -26.08
CA SER A 326 -10.36 -22.85 -26.62
C SER A 326 -11.30 -23.43 -25.54
N GLY A 327 -12.48 -23.86 -25.98
CA GLY A 327 -13.50 -24.44 -25.10
C GLY A 327 -13.90 -23.51 -23.96
N CYS A 328 -13.84 -24.04 -22.74
CA CYS A 328 -14.24 -23.35 -21.51
C CYS A 328 -13.05 -22.89 -20.65
N GLY A 329 -11.82 -22.94 -21.17
CA GLY A 329 -10.62 -22.67 -20.38
C GLY A 329 -10.54 -21.22 -19.87
N ILE A 330 -9.87 -20.97 -18.77
CA ILE A 330 -9.51 -19.61 -18.33
C ILE A 330 -8.01 -19.57 -18.13
N PHE A 331 -7.42 -18.38 -18.15
CA PHE A 331 -6.04 -18.23 -17.71
C PHE A 331 -5.90 -18.63 -16.25
N LYS A 332 -4.74 -19.17 -15.90
CA LYS A 332 -4.45 -19.53 -14.52
C LYS A 332 -4.40 -18.25 -13.68
N GLU A 333 -5.10 -18.26 -12.56
CA GLU A 333 -5.09 -17.20 -11.57
C GLU A 333 -3.69 -17.01 -10.96
N GLU A 334 -3.41 -15.80 -10.49
CA GLU A 334 -2.11 -15.41 -9.94
C GLU A 334 -2.00 -15.78 -8.46
N SER A 335 -2.46 -17.00 -8.14
CA SER A 335 -2.55 -17.52 -6.78
C SER A 335 -1.17 -17.78 -6.16
N CYS A 336 -1.10 -17.63 -4.85
CA CYS A 336 0.09 -17.99 -4.08
C CYS A 336 0.49 -19.45 -4.31
N VAL A 337 1.80 -19.70 -4.36
CA VAL A 337 2.37 -21.05 -4.47
C VAL A 337 2.12 -21.84 -3.19
N ASP A 338 2.21 -21.17 -2.03
CA ASP A 338 1.89 -21.72 -0.72
C ASP A 338 1.43 -20.61 0.27
N ASP A 339 1.04 -21.02 1.48
CA ASP A 339 0.52 -20.14 2.53
C ASP A 339 1.59 -19.25 3.20
N SER A 340 2.87 -19.40 2.85
CA SER A 340 3.96 -18.55 3.33
C SER A 340 4.36 -17.46 2.33
N GLN A 341 3.97 -17.61 1.06
CA GLN A 341 4.21 -16.59 0.06
C GLN A 341 3.48 -15.29 0.42
N PHE A 342 4.25 -14.21 0.36
CA PHE A 342 3.81 -12.87 0.71
C PHE A 342 3.49 -12.07 -0.57
N HIS A 343 4.51 -11.86 -1.40
CA HIS A 343 4.44 -11.00 -2.58
C HIS A 343 3.77 -11.68 -3.78
N ALA A 344 3.38 -10.89 -4.78
CA ALA A 344 2.97 -11.36 -6.10
C ALA A 344 3.93 -12.43 -6.67
N ILE A 345 3.39 -13.30 -7.53
CA ILE A 345 4.18 -14.33 -8.21
C ILE A 345 5.22 -13.68 -9.16
N ALA A 346 6.39 -14.32 -9.32
CA ALA A 346 7.45 -13.79 -10.16
C ALA A 346 6.99 -13.59 -11.62
N GLY A 347 7.41 -12.48 -12.24
CA GLY A 347 7.15 -12.17 -13.64
C GLY A 347 5.78 -11.55 -13.96
N VAL A 348 4.91 -11.28 -12.96
CA VAL A 348 3.62 -10.62 -13.21
C VAL A 348 3.77 -9.21 -13.78
N GLU A 349 4.83 -8.49 -13.44
CA GLU A 349 5.07 -7.14 -13.93
C GLU A 349 5.21 -7.08 -15.44
N GLU A 350 5.69 -8.16 -16.08
CA GLU A 350 5.80 -8.21 -17.53
C GLU A 350 4.43 -8.21 -18.24
N LYS A 351 3.34 -8.38 -17.50
CA LYS A 351 1.95 -8.31 -17.98
C LYS A 351 1.34 -6.90 -17.83
N ARG A 352 2.03 -5.96 -17.18
CA ARG A 352 1.60 -4.56 -17.04
C ARG A 352 1.37 -3.92 -18.42
N TRP A 353 0.67 -2.79 -18.41
CA TRP A 353 0.32 -1.94 -19.53
C TRP A 353 -0.86 -2.51 -20.30
N GLN A 354 -1.89 -2.94 -19.60
CA GLN A 354 -3.06 -3.59 -20.21
C GLN A 354 -4.01 -2.64 -20.91
N THR A 355 -3.91 -1.34 -20.64
CA THR A 355 -4.77 -0.32 -21.26
C THR A 355 -4.67 -0.37 -22.79
N PRO A 356 -5.79 -0.37 -23.53
CA PRO A 356 -5.78 -0.29 -24.99
C PRO A 356 -5.22 1.05 -25.47
N LYS A 357 -4.59 1.05 -26.64
CA LYS A 357 -4.08 2.28 -27.29
C LYS A 357 -5.18 3.01 -28.06
N PRO A 358 -5.02 4.32 -28.34
CA PRO A 358 -5.88 5.01 -29.30
C PRO A 358 -6.04 4.22 -30.61
N GLY A 359 -7.29 4.00 -31.03
CA GLY A 359 -7.63 3.22 -32.22
C GLY A 359 -7.81 1.71 -32.00
N MET A 360 -7.44 1.17 -30.83
CA MET A 360 -7.79 -0.21 -30.46
C MET A 360 -9.23 -0.32 -29.98
N ASN A 361 -9.84 -1.50 -30.16
CA ASN A 361 -11.16 -1.78 -29.61
C ASN A 361 -11.14 -1.69 -28.07
N GLY A 362 -12.17 -1.07 -27.48
CA GLY A 362 -12.27 -0.83 -26.05
C GLY A 362 -11.50 0.38 -25.51
N TYR A 363 -10.78 1.11 -26.37
CA TYR A 363 -10.17 2.39 -25.98
C TYR A 363 -11.25 3.46 -25.70
N GLN A 364 -11.04 4.22 -24.64
CA GLN A 364 -11.78 5.43 -24.32
C GLN A 364 -10.79 6.60 -24.19
N SER A 365 -11.19 7.81 -24.60
CA SER A 365 -10.31 8.98 -24.53
C SER A 365 -9.85 9.30 -23.11
N SER A 366 -10.68 9.00 -22.10
CA SER A 366 -10.35 9.16 -20.69
C SER A 366 -9.19 8.26 -20.22
N PHE A 367 -8.87 7.20 -20.97
CA PHE A 367 -7.75 6.31 -20.65
C PHE A 367 -6.39 6.91 -21.03
N GLN A 368 -6.38 8.01 -21.80
CA GLN A 368 -5.17 8.74 -22.17
C GLN A 368 -4.09 7.78 -22.70
N ASP A 369 -2.85 7.90 -22.21
CA ASP A 369 -1.74 7.01 -22.53
C ASP A 369 -1.35 6.06 -21.38
N TYR A 370 -2.32 5.63 -20.56
CA TYR A 370 -2.11 4.61 -19.51
C TYR A 370 -1.60 3.26 -20.04
N HIS A 371 -1.50 3.07 -21.35
CA HIS A 371 -0.89 1.92 -22.01
C HIS A 371 0.65 1.99 -22.07
N THR A 372 1.25 3.10 -21.63
CA THR A 372 2.70 3.32 -21.59
C THR A 372 3.16 4.21 -20.43
N LEU A 373 2.28 5.08 -19.91
CA LEU A 373 2.62 6.12 -18.93
C LEU A 373 1.59 6.14 -17.79
N VAL A 374 2.03 5.91 -16.55
CA VAL A 374 1.21 6.05 -15.34
C VAL A 374 1.88 6.99 -14.35
N GLY A 375 1.10 7.59 -13.45
CA GLY A 375 1.67 8.42 -12.40
C GLY A 375 0.63 9.07 -11.50
N TYR A 376 1.13 9.77 -10.49
CA TYR A 376 0.33 10.53 -9.53
C TYR A 376 1.11 11.75 -9.02
N ALA A 377 0.40 12.71 -8.44
CA ALA A 377 1.00 13.85 -7.77
C ALA A 377 1.21 13.56 -6.28
N ASP A 378 2.38 13.92 -5.76
CA ASP A 378 2.75 13.80 -4.36
C ASP A 378 2.99 15.20 -3.79
N ILE A 379 2.19 15.58 -2.79
CA ILE A 379 2.22 16.91 -2.16
C ILE A 379 2.97 16.80 -0.83
N ILE A 380 4.04 17.57 -0.69
CA ILE A 380 4.89 17.56 0.51
C ILE A 380 4.96 18.99 1.06
N TYR A 381 4.23 19.25 2.13
CA TYR A 381 4.28 20.52 2.83
C TYR A 381 5.61 20.69 3.55
N THR A 382 6.19 21.89 3.46
CA THR A 382 7.55 22.14 3.96
C THR A 382 7.63 22.32 5.47
N ASP A 383 6.51 22.67 6.11
CA ASP A 383 6.41 22.91 7.54
C ASP A 383 5.00 22.71 8.08
N THR A 384 4.86 22.78 9.41
CA THR A 384 3.61 22.56 10.13
C THR A 384 2.54 23.63 9.90
N ASN A 385 2.92 24.83 9.42
CA ASN A 385 1.97 25.89 9.07
C ASN A 385 1.35 25.65 7.69
N ARG A 386 2.01 24.83 6.85
CA ARG A 386 1.54 24.42 5.53
C ARG A 386 1.22 25.64 4.66
N LEU A 387 2.14 26.59 4.65
CA LEU A 387 2.09 27.78 3.80
C LEU A 387 2.96 27.65 2.55
N ALA A 388 3.63 26.51 2.39
CA ALA A 388 4.37 26.12 1.20
C ALA A 388 4.41 24.60 1.07
N ALA A 389 4.53 24.11 -0.16
CA ALA A 389 4.64 22.69 -0.48
C ALA A 389 5.43 22.47 -1.77
N ASP A 390 6.12 21.34 -1.83
CA ASP A 390 6.66 20.79 -3.06
C ASP A 390 5.64 19.82 -3.66
N VAL A 391 5.29 20.02 -4.93
CA VAL A 391 4.48 19.08 -5.70
C VAL A 391 5.40 18.30 -6.61
N CYS A 392 5.52 17.00 -6.35
CA CYS A 392 6.36 16.07 -7.09
C CYS A 392 5.51 15.06 -7.86
N LEU A 393 5.71 14.97 -9.17
CA LEU A 393 5.00 14.02 -10.02
C LEU A 393 5.77 12.68 -10.00
N GLN A 394 5.15 11.63 -9.48
CA GLN A 394 5.72 10.29 -9.43
C GLN A 394 5.23 9.49 -10.65
N ILE A 395 6.15 9.21 -11.57
CA ILE A 395 5.84 8.72 -12.91
C ILE A 395 6.55 7.40 -13.18
N LYS A 396 5.84 6.47 -13.82
CA LYS A 396 6.43 5.27 -14.42
C LYS A 396 6.10 5.25 -15.91
N HIS A 397 7.14 5.12 -16.72
CA HIS A 397 7.03 4.98 -18.18
C HIS A 397 7.52 3.59 -18.61
N ARG A 398 6.83 2.97 -19.56
CA ARG A 398 7.16 1.62 -20.09
C ARG A 398 8.57 1.53 -20.65
N GLN A 399 9.10 2.64 -21.19
CA GLN A 399 10.43 2.74 -21.78
C GLN A 399 11.24 3.87 -21.14
N SER A 400 11.35 3.86 -19.81
CA SER A 400 11.96 4.96 -19.02
C SER A 400 13.40 5.33 -19.43
N HIS A 401 14.18 4.40 -19.99
CA HIS A 401 15.57 4.63 -20.40
C HIS A 401 15.73 5.35 -21.75
N SER A 402 14.68 5.36 -22.59
CA SER A 402 14.73 5.92 -23.95
C SER A 402 13.76 7.08 -24.16
N VAL A 403 12.97 7.43 -23.14
CA VAL A 403 11.96 8.49 -23.21
C VAL A 403 12.32 9.59 -22.24
N THR A 404 12.47 10.81 -22.77
CA THR A 404 12.63 12.00 -21.95
C THR A 404 11.25 12.55 -21.60
N LEU A 405 11.00 12.80 -20.32
CA LEU A 405 9.75 13.36 -19.83
C LEU A 405 9.87 14.87 -19.66
N THR A 406 8.86 15.60 -20.14
CA THR A 406 8.61 17.01 -19.87
C THR A 406 7.40 17.14 -18.97
N TYR A 407 7.50 17.94 -17.92
CA TYR A 407 6.44 18.15 -16.94
C TYR A 407 5.86 19.55 -17.14
N PHE A 408 4.55 19.66 -17.19
CA PHE A 408 3.85 20.93 -17.34
C PHE A 408 3.06 21.19 -16.07
N PHE A 409 3.32 22.34 -15.46
CA PHE A 409 2.56 22.83 -14.32
C PHE A 409 1.87 24.12 -14.73
N ASP A 410 0.54 24.13 -14.77
CA ASP A 410 -0.30 25.20 -15.35
C ASP A 410 0.11 25.55 -16.79
N GLY A 411 0.39 24.51 -17.58
CA GLY A 411 0.85 24.65 -18.97
C GLY A 411 2.29 25.15 -19.14
N ILE A 412 3.02 25.40 -18.05
CA ILE A 412 4.42 25.84 -18.11
C ILE A 412 5.34 24.62 -18.04
N ALA A 413 6.07 24.38 -19.13
CA ALA A 413 7.04 23.28 -19.24
C ALA A 413 8.19 23.41 -18.22
N GLN A 414 8.58 22.28 -17.65
CA GLN A 414 9.66 22.08 -16.69
C GLN A 414 10.40 20.78 -17.04
N THR A 415 11.71 20.77 -16.77
CA THR A 415 12.53 19.55 -16.86
C THR A 415 12.56 18.77 -15.55
N THR A 416 12.17 19.39 -14.44
CA THR A 416 12.10 18.75 -13.13
C THR A 416 10.69 18.27 -12.83
N LYS A 417 10.59 17.05 -12.28
CA LYS A 417 9.31 16.46 -11.85
C LYS A 417 8.70 17.11 -10.62
N CYS A 418 9.46 17.94 -9.91
CA CYS A 418 9.02 18.64 -8.71
C CYS A 418 9.01 20.15 -8.94
N LYS A 419 8.02 20.83 -8.38
CA LYS A 419 7.91 22.29 -8.35
C LYS A 419 7.43 22.78 -7.00
N HIS A 420 8.07 23.83 -6.51
CA HIS A 420 7.76 24.47 -5.24
C HIS A 420 6.61 25.48 -5.38
N TYR A 421 5.67 25.44 -4.44
CA TYR A 421 4.54 26.36 -4.34
C TYR A 421 4.49 26.99 -2.95
N THR A 422 3.99 28.22 -2.89
CA THR A 422 3.69 28.92 -1.64
C THR A 422 2.22 29.29 -1.61
N SER A 423 1.74 29.68 -0.44
CA SER A 423 0.37 30.19 -0.20
C SER A 423 0.00 31.44 -1.01
N ALA A 424 0.95 32.04 -1.75
CA ALA A 424 0.63 33.03 -2.78
C ALA A 424 -0.11 32.42 -4.00
N TYR A 425 0.04 31.12 -4.24
CA TYR A 425 -0.70 30.39 -5.27
C TYR A 425 -2.08 29.98 -4.75
N THR A 426 -3.12 30.61 -5.29
CA THR A 426 -4.52 30.42 -4.85
C THR A 426 -5.36 29.62 -5.86
N GLY A 427 -4.75 29.17 -6.95
CA GLY A 427 -5.40 28.36 -7.97
C GLY A 427 -5.53 26.89 -7.61
N ILE A 428 -6.17 26.15 -8.51
CA ILE A 428 -6.13 24.69 -8.57
C ILE A 428 -5.07 24.34 -9.60
N LEU A 429 -4.09 23.52 -9.25
CA LEU A 429 -2.94 23.23 -10.10
C LEU A 429 -3.29 22.14 -11.13
N SER A 430 -3.04 22.44 -12.40
CA SER A 430 -3.06 21.45 -13.48
C SER A 430 -1.65 20.89 -13.72
N ALA A 431 -1.54 19.57 -13.83
CA ALA A 431 -0.29 18.87 -14.08
C ALA A 431 -0.42 17.90 -15.26
N ILE A 432 0.44 18.09 -16.28
CA ILE A 432 0.50 17.24 -17.46
C ILE A 432 1.94 16.74 -17.64
N ILE A 433 2.09 15.48 -18.02
CA ILE A 433 3.37 14.86 -18.37
C ILE A 433 3.35 14.56 -19.86
N ALA A 434 4.43 14.87 -20.57
CA ALA A 434 4.61 14.49 -21.96
C ALA A 434 5.95 13.78 -22.17
N GLY A 435 5.92 12.60 -22.80
CA GLY A 435 7.10 11.87 -23.24
C GLY A 435 7.58 12.32 -24.61
N SER A 436 8.88 12.21 -24.86
CA SER A 436 9.49 12.46 -26.17
C SER A 436 9.02 11.50 -27.26
N ASP A 437 8.37 10.39 -26.89
CA ASP A 437 7.69 9.44 -27.78
C ASP A 437 6.26 9.83 -28.13
N GLY A 438 5.79 10.99 -27.64
CA GLY A 438 4.44 11.51 -27.87
C GLY A 438 3.40 11.05 -26.84
N SER A 439 3.77 10.22 -25.85
CA SER A 439 2.87 9.86 -24.76
C SER A 439 2.54 11.05 -23.87
N THR A 440 1.32 11.11 -23.36
CA THR A 440 0.79 12.19 -22.54
C THR A 440 -0.07 11.67 -21.40
N LEU A 441 0.05 12.30 -20.23
CA LEU A 441 -0.76 12.00 -19.06
C LEU A 441 -1.11 13.30 -18.32
N GLU A 442 -2.39 13.64 -18.31
CA GLU A 442 -2.99 14.63 -17.44
C GLU A 442 -3.41 13.98 -16.13
N LEU A 443 -2.87 14.49 -15.02
CA LEU A 443 -3.21 14.04 -13.69
C LEU A 443 -4.48 14.76 -13.19
N PRO A 444 -5.21 14.17 -12.23
CA PRO A 444 -6.29 14.87 -11.54
C PRO A 444 -5.83 16.23 -10.99
N GLU A 445 -6.76 17.18 -10.93
CA GLU A 445 -6.53 18.51 -10.34
C GLU A 445 -5.86 18.41 -8.96
N ILE A 446 -4.90 19.30 -8.68
CA ILE A 446 -4.15 19.30 -7.42
C ILE A 446 -4.57 20.51 -6.58
N ASP A 447 -5.05 20.23 -5.36
CA ASP A 447 -5.49 21.22 -4.39
C ASP A 447 -4.37 21.51 -3.36
N PHE A 448 -4.53 22.60 -2.61
CA PHE A 448 -3.62 22.96 -1.52
C PHE A 448 -4.40 23.34 -0.27
N ILE A 449 -3.97 22.87 0.90
CA ILE A 449 -4.69 23.06 2.16
C ILE A 449 -4.83 24.54 2.54
N TRP A 450 -3.89 25.40 2.13
CA TRP A 450 -3.98 26.84 2.37
C TRP A 450 -5.08 27.53 1.55
N ASN A 451 -5.59 26.88 0.50
CA ASN A 451 -6.77 27.35 -0.25
C ASN A 451 -8.08 26.91 0.39
N ALA A 452 -8.05 25.95 1.32
CA ALA A 452 -9.23 25.55 2.06
C ALA A 452 -9.64 26.61 3.08
N LYS A 453 -10.95 26.89 3.16
CA LYS A 453 -11.52 27.80 4.15
C LYS A 453 -11.12 27.36 5.56
N PRO A 454 -10.72 28.27 6.44
CA PRO A 454 -10.54 27.94 7.86
C PRO A 454 -11.83 27.38 8.46
N ILE A 455 -11.73 26.45 9.41
CA ILE A 455 -12.89 25.97 10.17
C ILE A 455 -13.48 27.14 10.94
N PHE A 456 -14.77 27.42 10.73
CA PHE A 456 -15.48 28.44 11.49
C PHE A 456 -15.53 28.04 12.98
N SER A 457 -15.08 28.94 13.84
CA SER A 457 -15.03 28.70 15.29
C SER A 457 -16.42 28.75 15.91
N ARG A 458 -16.70 27.82 16.83
CA ARG A 458 -18.00 27.69 17.52
C ARG A 458 -17.77 27.57 19.02
N SER A 459 -18.75 28.01 19.81
CA SER A 459 -18.77 27.80 21.26
C SER A 459 -19.05 26.33 21.59
N GLY A 460 -18.60 25.85 22.75
CA GLY A 460 -18.76 24.45 23.19
C GLY A 460 -17.43 23.74 23.43
N ASP A 461 -17.49 22.55 24.03
CA ASP A 461 -16.31 21.74 24.36
C ASP A 461 -15.87 20.86 23.18
N TYR A 462 -15.39 21.47 22.10
CA TYR A 462 -14.94 20.73 20.90
C TYR A 462 -13.50 20.20 20.97
N ARG A 463 -12.71 20.64 21.95
CA ARG A 463 -11.28 20.27 22.11
C ARG A 463 -10.48 20.33 20.80
N ASN A 464 -10.68 21.42 20.06
CA ASN A 464 -10.09 21.63 18.73
C ASN A 464 -10.38 20.52 17.69
N GLY A 465 -11.50 19.83 17.82
CA GLY A 465 -11.88 18.71 16.95
C GLY A 465 -11.59 17.33 17.53
N GLN A 466 -11.04 17.26 18.74
CA GLN A 466 -10.82 16.01 19.46
C GLN A 466 -12.02 15.60 20.33
N LYS A 467 -13.10 16.39 20.36
CA LYS A 467 -14.37 16.03 20.98
C LYS A 467 -15.58 16.51 20.16
N GLY A 468 -16.57 15.63 20.02
CA GLY A 468 -17.91 15.96 19.53
C GLY A 468 -18.57 14.85 18.73
N ALA A 469 -19.81 15.11 18.31
CA ALA A 469 -20.62 14.14 17.58
C ALA A 469 -20.48 14.32 16.07
N ILE A 470 -20.43 13.20 15.33
CA ILE A 470 -20.35 13.19 13.87
C ILE A 470 -21.58 12.50 13.30
N ALA A 471 -22.21 13.15 12.31
CA ALA A 471 -23.28 12.51 11.56
C ALA A 471 -22.66 11.64 10.45
N GLU A 472 -22.91 10.34 10.45
CA GLU A 472 -22.54 9.42 9.37
C GLU A 472 -23.63 9.44 8.30
N MET A 473 -23.31 9.96 7.11
CA MET A 473 -24.28 10.15 6.02
C MET A 473 -24.15 9.01 4.99
N PHE A 474 -24.63 7.82 5.37
CA PHE A 474 -24.54 6.60 4.57
C PHE A 474 -25.31 6.70 3.25
N GLY A 475 -24.57 6.63 2.14
CA GLY A 475 -25.13 6.67 0.79
C GLY A 475 -25.71 8.02 0.38
N TRP A 476 -25.36 9.13 1.05
CA TRP A 476 -25.82 10.48 0.66
C TRP A 476 -24.92 11.09 -0.42
N PRO A 477 -25.47 11.64 -1.52
CA PRO A 477 -24.69 12.37 -2.51
C PRO A 477 -24.02 13.64 -1.94
N HIS A 478 -22.86 14.03 -2.47
CA HIS A 478 -22.09 15.19 -2.01
C HIS A 478 -22.90 16.50 -2.06
N LYS A 479 -23.69 16.70 -3.13
CA LYS A 479 -24.56 17.87 -3.25
C LYS A 479 -25.60 17.96 -2.12
N ASP A 480 -26.17 16.83 -1.71
CA ASP A 480 -27.16 16.79 -0.64
C ASP A 480 -26.51 16.98 0.74
N VAL A 481 -25.35 16.37 1.00
CA VAL A 481 -24.60 16.59 2.25
C VAL A 481 -24.17 18.05 2.39
N LYS A 482 -23.77 18.69 1.29
CA LYS A 482 -23.45 20.13 1.26
C LYS A 482 -24.63 20.98 1.73
N GLU A 483 -25.84 20.70 1.23
CA GLU A 483 -27.07 21.40 1.64
C GLU A 483 -27.38 21.19 3.13
N GLU A 484 -26.92 20.08 3.72
CA GLU A 484 -27.12 19.74 5.14
C GLU A 484 -26.14 20.46 6.10
N CYS A 485 -24.99 20.93 5.61
CA CYS A 485 -23.92 21.48 6.45
C CYS A 485 -24.37 22.64 7.37
N GLU A 486 -25.27 23.51 6.92
CA GLU A 486 -25.80 24.61 7.73
C GLU A 486 -26.60 24.08 8.93
N PHE A 487 -27.45 23.08 8.70
CA PHE A 487 -28.24 22.43 9.74
C PHE A 487 -27.31 21.79 10.78
N LEU A 488 -26.34 21.00 10.34
CA LEU A 488 -25.37 20.32 11.23
C LEU A 488 -24.59 21.32 12.09
N GLY A 489 -24.15 22.43 11.47
CA GLY A 489 -23.46 23.52 12.15
C GLY A 489 -24.30 24.14 13.27
N LYS A 490 -25.57 24.47 12.99
CA LYS A 490 -26.53 25.04 13.97
C LYS A 490 -26.90 24.04 15.07
N ALA A 491 -27.11 22.78 14.71
CA ALA A 491 -27.43 21.71 15.65
C ALA A 491 -26.30 21.45 16.64
N GLY A 492 -25.04 21.64 16.23
CA GLY A 492 -23.86 21.57 17.09
C GLY A 492 -22.97 20.35 16.83
N TYR A 493 -23.23 19.59 15.75
CA TYR A 493 -22.38 18.47 15.33
C TYR A 493 -20.95 18.94 15.06
N LEU A 494 -19.96 18.16 15.47
CA LEU A 494 -18.55 18.40 15.18
C LEU A 494 -18.27 18.32 13.68
N GLY A 495 -18.83 17.30 13.03
CA GLY A 495 -18.55 17.00 11.64
C GLY A 495 -19.54 16.05 11.00
N VAL A 496 -19.23 15.67 9.76
CA VAL A 496 -19.94 14.71 8.94
C VAL A 496 -18.95 13.65 8.44
N LYS A 497 -19.34 12.38 8.44
CA LYS A 497 -18.60 11.28 7.80
C LYS A 497 -19.24 11.01 6.44
N LEU A 498 -18.42 11.09 5.40
CA LEU A 498 -18.76 10.72 4.03
C LEU A 498 -18.35 9.28 3.74
N PHE A 499 -18.96 8.74 2.70
CA PHE A 499 -18.63 7.46 2.10
C PHE A 499 -17.33 7.55 1.30
N PRO A 500 -16.78 6.42 0.85
CA PRO A 500 -15.59 6.46 0.03
C PRO A 500 -15.81 7.36 -1.20
N VAL A 501 -14.87 8.27 -1.41
CA VAL A 501 -14.95 9.31 -2.46
C VAL A 501 -14.14 8.96 -3.70
N HIS A 502 -13.31 7.91 -3.62
CA HIS A 502 -12.55 7.42 -4.75
C HIS A 502 -13.50 6.91 -5.85
N GLU A 503 -13.03 6.78 -7.07
CA GLU A 503 -13.77 6.17 -8.18
C GLU A 503 -14.00 4.67 -7.94
N GLN A 504 -15.25 4.22 -8.08
CA GLN A 504 -15.67 2.86 -7.72
C GLN A 504 -16.14 2.03 -8.92
N LEU A 505 -16.15 0.72 -8.71
CA LEU A 505 -16.78 -0.25 -9.58
C LEU A 505 -18.26 0.09 -9.85
N MET A 506 -18.65 -0.01 -11.12
CA MET A 506 -20.02 0.07 -11.58
C MET A 506 -20.31 -1.02 -12.62
N SER A 507 -21.57 -1.38 -12.76
CA SER A 507 -22.03 -2.36 -13.73
C SER A 507 -23.28 -1.89 -14.47
N THR A 508 -23.52 -2.50 -15.62
CA THR A 508 -24.79 -2.47 -16.37
C THR A 508 -25.55 -3.81 -16.26
N GLN A 509 -25.06 -4.75 -15.45
CA GLN A 509 -25.70 -6.04 -15.16
C GLN A 509 -26.05 -6.16 -13.66
N PRO A 510 -27.14 -6.85 -13.30
CA PRO A 510 -27.50 -7.04 -11.89
C PRO A 510 -26.55 -8.00 -11.16
N PHE A 511 -26.35 -7.74 -9.86
CA PHE A 511 -25.64 -8.59 -8.90
C PHE A 511 -26.57 -8.93 -7.75
N GLU A 512 -26.72 -10.22 -7.43
CA GLU A 512 -27.65 -10.68 -6.39
C GLU A 512 -29.08 -10.14 -6.57
N ASN A 513 -29.50 -10.01 -7.84
CA ASN A 513 -30.75 -9.42 -8.29
C ASN A 513 -30.89 -7.90 -8.05
N ALA A 514 -29.83 -7.19 -7.66
CA ALA A 514 -29.78 -5.75 -7.46
C ALA A 514 -28.89 -5.06 -8.49
N MET A 515 -29.22 -3.83 -8.86
CA MET A 515 -28.34 -3.01 -9.68
C MET A 515 -27.34 -2.27 -8.78
N ASN A 516 -26.04 -2.32 -9.12
CA ASN A 516 -24.95 -1.62 -8.42
C ASN A 516 -25.12 -1.59 -6.90
N PRO A 517 -24.95 -2.74 -6.22
CA PRO A 517 -25.23 -2.83 -4.79
C PRO A 517 -24.33 -1.91 -3.96
N TRP A 518 -24.72 -1.61 -2.71
CA TRP A 518 -24.07 -0.62 -1.86
C TRP A 518 -22.58 -0.93 -1.63
N TYR A 519 -22.22 -2.22 -1.53
CA TYR A 519 -20.84 -2.64 -1.29
C TYR A 519 -19.92 -2.39 -2.49
N PHE A 520 -20.45 -2.04 -3.67
CA PHE A 520 -19.61 -1.53 -4.76
C PHE A 520 -18.93 -0.19 -4.38
N MET A 521 -19.49 0.57 -3.42
CA MET A 521 -18.85 1.78 -2.87
C MET A 521 -17.47 1.50 -2.25
N TYR A 522 -17.21 0.26 -1.84
CA TYR A 522 -15.98 -0.20 -1.21
C TYR A 522 -15.07 -0.95 -2.19
N GLN A 523 -15.33 -0.86 -3.50
CA GLN A 523 -14.50 -1.47 -4.53
C GLN A 523 -13.86 -0.37 -5.41
N PRO A 524 -12.70 0.16 -4.98
CA PRO A 524 -11.98 1.15 -5.77
C PRO A 524 -11.57 0.61 -7.13
N VAL A 525 -11.60 1.46 -8.14
CA VAL A 525 -10.96 1.23 -9.45
C VAL A 525 -9.86 2.24 -9.74
N SER A 526 -9.80 3.32 -8.97
CA SER A 526 -8.68 4.27 -8.94
C SER A 526 -8.67 5.00 -7.59
N TYR A 527 -7.72 5.93 -7.41
CA TYR A 527 -7.72 6.89 -6.31
C TYR A 527 -8.17 8.29 -6.74
N ASN A 528 -8.76 8.43 -7.94
CA ASN A 528 -9.37 9.68 -8.37
C ASN A 528 -10.61 9.95 -7.53
N LEU A 529 -10.85 11.22 -7.14
CA LEU A 529 -11.95 11.60 -6.25
C LEU A 529 -13.30 11.81 -6.99
N ASP A 530 -13.49 11.11 -8.11
CA ASP A 530 -14.72 11.12 -8.92
C ASP A 530 -15.58 9.90 -8.60
N GLY A 531 -16.09 9.88 -7.37
CA GLY A 531 -16.84 8.77 -6.82
C GLY A 531 -18.33 8.78 -7.18
N ARG A 532 -19.01 7.71 -6.77
CA ARG A 532 -20.44 7.48 -7.01
C ARG A 532 -21.34 8.52 -6.34
N MET A 533 -20.86 9.15 -5.26
CA MET A 533 -21.58 10.20 -4.52
C MET A 533 -21.38 11.61 -5.10
N GLY A 534 -20.44 11.80 -6.03
CA GLY A 534 -20.18 13.08 -6.66
C GLY A 534 -18.76 13.23 -7.17
N THR A 535 -18.52 14.29 -7.94
CA THR A 535 -17.21 14.58 -8.53
C THR A 535 -16.26 15.25 -7.54
N ARG A 536 -14.96 15.34 -7.88
CA ARG A 536 -13.97 16.06 -7.09
C ARG A 536 -14.39 17.51 -6.81
N GLU A 537 -14.97 18.18 -7.81
CA GLU A 537 -15.42 19.57 -7.68
C GLU A 537 -16.57 19.70 -6.68
N GLU A 538 -17.51 18.75 -6.69
CA GLU A 538 -18.62 18.70 -5.73
C GLU A 538 -18.14 18.38 -4.32
N LEU A 539 -17.15 17.49 -4.17
CA LEU A 539 -16.50 17.20 -2.89
C LEU A 539 -15.79 18.43 -2.33
N ARG A 540 -15.04 19.16 -3.17
CA ARG A 540 -14.39 20.43 -2.80
C ARG A 540 -15.43 21.43 -2.31
N ASP A 541 -16.52 21.65 -3.06
CA ASP A 541 -17.59 22.58 -2.68
C ASP A 541 -18.30 22.18 -1.37
N LEU A 542 -18.56 20.88 -1.17
CA LEU A 542 -19.06 20.34 0.10
C LEU A 542 -18.12 20.69 1.24
N ILE A 543 -16.83 20.38 1.11
CA ILE A 543 -15.83 20.62 2.16
C ILE A 543 -15.78 22.11 2.49
N GLN A 544 -15.66 22.99 1.49
CA GLN A 544 -15.62 24.44 1.72
C GLN A 544 -16.89 24.95 2.42
N THR A 545 -18.06 24.44 2.03
CA THR A 545 -19.35 24.82 2.63
C THR A 545 -19.45 24.35 4.08
N CYS A 546 -19.13 23.10 4.37
CA CYS A 546 -19.17 22.55 5.72
C CYS A 546 -18.20 23.29 6.66
N ARG A 547 -16.98 23.57 6.20
CA ARG A 547 -15.99 24.32 6.98
C ARG A 547 -16.47 25.73 7.34
N ASN A 548 -17.21 26.39 6.44
CA ASN A 548 -17.83 27.70 6.69
C ASN A 548 -18.89 27.68 7.81
N TYR A 549 -19.50 26.53 8.08
CA TYR A 549 -20.43 26.33 9.20
C TYR A 549 -19.78 25.67 10.43
N GLY A 550 -18.45 25.51 10.41
CA GLY A 550 -17.68 24.91 11.49
C GLY A 550 -17.80 23.38 11.56
N VAL A 551 -18.34 22.77 10.50
CA VAL A 551 -18.54 21.33 10.36
C VAL A 551 -17.31 20.75 9.66
N ARG A 552 -16.66 19.80 10.33
CA ARG A 552 -15.52 19.04 9.78
C ARG A 552 -16.01 17.94 8.85
N VAL A 553 -15.20 17.58 7.86
CA VAL A 553 -15.52 16.50 6.92
C VAL A 553 -14.53 15.36 7.12
N TYR A 554 -15.06 14.18 7.43
CA TYR A 554 -14.29 12.94 7.55
C TYR A 554 -14.67 12.01 6.40
N ILE A 555 -13.70 11.32 5.82
CA ILE A 555 -13.92 10.51 4.62
C ILE A 555 -13.57 9.05 4.91
N ASP A 556 -14.39 8.12 4.42
CA ASP A 556 -14.07 6.70 4.47
C ASP A 556 -12.97 6.36 3.44
N ALA A 557 -11.83 5.86 3.91
CA ALA A 557 -10.66 5.59 3.10
C ALA A 557 -10.42 4.08 3.00
N VAL A 558 -10.59 3.54 1.79
CA VAL A 558 -10.28 2.14 1.47
C VAL A 558 -8.81 2.04 1.07
N LEU A 559 -8.01 1.45 1.96
CA LEU A 559 -6.57 1.28 1.77
C LEU A 559 -6.16 -0.19 1.62
N ASN A 560 -7.03 -1.14 1.97
CA ASN A 560 -6.67 -2.56 1.98
C ASN A 560 -6.61 -3.17 0.57
N HIS A 561 -7.54 -2.81 -0.31
CA HIS A 561 -7.76 -3.53 -1.57
C HIS A 561 -8.28 -2.61 -2.67
N PHE A 562 -8.36 -3.17 -3.89
CA PHE A 562 -9.14 -2.65 -5.01
C PHE A 562 -10.32 -3.60 -5.35
N THR A 563 -11.09 -3.31 -6.40
CA THR A 563 -12.19 -4.15 -6.89
C THR A 563 -11.82 -5.61 -7.04
N GLY A 564 -12.78 -6.51 -6.76
CA GLY A 564 -12.56 -7.94 -6.74
C GLY A 564 -12.34 -8.58 -8.11
N ALA A 565 -11.74 -9.77 -8.09
CA ALA A 565 -11.37 -10.49 -9.30
C ALA A 565 -12.59 -10.84 -10.17
N GLY A 566 -12.48 -10.64 -11.48
CA GLY A 566 -13.61 -10.82 -12.42
C GLY A 566 -14.55 -9.62 -12.53
N ASN A 567 -14.27 -8.53 -11.81
CA ASN A 567 -14.98 -7.25 -11.92
C ASN A 567 -14.08 -6.19 -12.55
N ASP A 568 -13.82 -6.33 -13.85
CA ASP A 568 -12.96 -5.41 -14.60
C ASP A 568 -13.47 -5.10 -16.02
N LEU A 569 -12.64 -4.46 -16.84
CA LEU A 569 -12.98 -4.05 -18.21
C LEU A 569 -12.99 -5.19 -19.26
N ASN A 570 -12.60 -6.41 -18.90
CA ASN A 570 -12.54 -7.57 -19.77
C ASN A 570 -13.86 -8.34 -19.80
N GLN A 571 -13.94 -9.25 -20.77
CA GLN A 571 -14.94 -10.31 -20.75
C GLN A 571 -14.44 -11.47 -19.88
N HIS A 572 -15.34 -12.05 -19.12
CA HIS A 572 -15.02 -13.17 -18.23
C HIS A 572 -15.91 -14.38 -18.51
N ARG A 573 -15.47 -15.55 -18.08
CA ARG A 573 -16.26 -16.79 -18.11
C ARG A 573 -15.96 -17.69 -16.91
N ASN A 574 -16.97 -18.42 -16.45
CA ASN A 574 -16.82 -19.33 -15.31
C ASN A 574 -16.88 -20.80 -15.75
N PRO A 575 -15.74 -21.53 -15.72
CA PRO A 575 -15.72 -22.96 -16.04
C PRO A 575 -16.56 -23.82 -15.09
N GLY A 576 -16.64 -23.44 -13.82
CA GLY A 576 -17.43 -24.13 -12.79
C GLY A 576 -18.94 -23.91 -12.91
N SER A 577 -19.39 -23.02 -13.80
CA SER A 577 -20.80 -22.70 -14.01
C SER A 577 -21.20 -22.86 -15.48
N GLY A 578 -20.80 -23.97 -16.11
CA GLY A 578 -21.20 -24.27 -17.49
C GLY A 578 -20.74 -23.22 -18.52
N CYS A 579 -19.60 -22.57 -18.27
CA CYS A 579 -19.01 -21.55 -19.14
C CYS A 579 -19.84 -20.27 -19.28
N VAL A 580 -20.69 -19.95 -18.29
CA VAL A 580 -21.42 -18.68 -18.26
C VAL A 580 -20.43 -17.53 -18.41
N LYS A 581 -20.69 -16.67 -19.40
CA LYS A 581 -19.93 -15.45 -19.69
C LYS A 581 -20.61 -14.26 -19.03
N TRP A 582 -19.83 -13.28 -18.60
CA TRP A 582 -20.34 -11.96 -18.22
C TRP A 582 -19.48 -10.84 -18.78
N GLY A 583 -20.13 -9.70 -18.99
CA GLY A 583 -19.55 -8.56 -19.65
C GLY A 583 -18.65 -7.72 -18.75
N ASN A 584 -17.97 -6.77 -19.40
CA ASN A 584 -17.13 -5.77 -18.76
C ASN A 584 -17.91 -4.90 -17.77
N LYS A 585 -17.16 -4.29 -16.87
CA LYS A 585 -17.63 -3.31 -15.91
C LYS A 585 -17.28 -1.90 -16.37
N THR A 586 -17.72 -0.93 -15.61
CA THR A 586 -17.41 0.50 -15.78
C THR A 586 -17.11 1.07 -14.40
N SER A 587 -16.90 2.38 -14.33
CA SER A 587 -16.62 3.08 -13.09
C SER A 587 -17.69 4.13 -12.78
N SER A 588 -17.65 4.67 -11.56
CA SER A 588 -18.58 5.69 -11.11
C SER A 588 -18.30 7.09 -11.66
N ALA A 589 -17.09 7.32 -12.20
CA ALA A 589 -16.71 8.60 -12.77
C ALA A 589 -17.52 8.93 -14.04
N PRO A 590 -17.67 10.23 -14.37
CA PRO A 590 -18.18 10.69 -15.66
C PRO A 590 -17.39 10.05 -16.82
N ILE A 591 -18.06 9.81 -17.96
CA ILE A 591 -17.49 9.04 -19.08
C ILE A 591 -16.16 9.60 -19.58
N GLU A 592 -16.01 10.92 -19.54
CA GLU A 592 -14.81 11.66 -19.93
C GLU A 592 -13.63 11.56 -18.94
N ARG A 593 -13.86 10.99 -17.74
CA ARG A 593 -12.88 10.84 -16.65
C ARG A 593 -12.72 9.40 -16.14
N GLN A 594 -13.34 8.42 -16.78
CA GLN A 594 -13.27 7.03 -16.32
C GLN A 594 -11.87 6.45 -16.43
N SER A 595 -11.45 5.76 -15.37
CA SER A 595 -10.17 5.06 -15.31
C SER A 595 -10.25 3.63 -15.87
N PRO A 596 -9.20 3.14 -16.53
CA PRO A 596 -9.09 1.72 -16.83
C PRO A 596 -8.71 0.91 -15.59
N PHE A 597 -9.14 -0.36 -15.53
CA PHE A 597 -8.81 -1.29 -14.45
C PHE A 597 -8.93 -2.74 -14.93
N TYR A 598 -8.06 -3.62 -14.42
CA TYR A 598 -7.90 -5.01 -14.86
C TYR A 598 -7.65 -5.93 -13.67
N THR A 599 -8.15 -7.16 -13.74
CA THR A 599 -7.94 -8.24 -12.77
C THR A 599 -7.59 -9.55 -13.49
N HIS A 600 -6.93 -10.49 -12.80
CA HIS A 600 -6.46 -11.72 -13.44
C HIS A 600 -7.53 -12.82 -13.58
N ALA A 601 -8.57 -12.85 -12.73
CA ALA A 601 -9.43 -14.02 -12.60
C ALA A 601 -10.53 -14.10 -13.67
N PHE A 602 -10.95 -15.34 -13.98
CA PHE A 602 -12.00 -15.67 -14.96
C PHE A 602 -11.76 -15.13 -16.38
N THR A 603 -10.55 -14.66 -16.67
CA THR A 603 -10.18 -14.12 -17.98
C THR A 603 -9.87 -15.25 -18.96
N TYR A 604 -10.25 -15.06 -20.21
CA TYR A 604 -10.05 -16.06 -21.26
C TYR A 604 -9.60 -15.47 -22.60
N GLN A 605 -9.47 -14.15 -22.66
CA GLN A 605 -8.99 -13.42 -23.83
C GLN A 605 -7.63 -12.83 -23.52
N TYR A 606 -6.68 -12.93 -24.45
CA TYR A 606 -5.39 -12.26 -24.30
C TYR A 606 -5.61 -10.75 -24.26
N ASN A 607 -4.84 -10.04 -23.45
CA ASN A 607 -4.92 -8.59 -23.43
C ASN A 607 -4.47 -8.05 -24.81
N PRO A 608 -5.26 -7.20 -25.47
CA PRO A 608 -4.97 -6.76 -26.83
C PRO A 608 -3.72 -5.87 -26.93
N ASN A 609 -3.30 -5.19 -25.86
CA ASN A 609 -2.10 -4.36 -25.87
C ASN A 609 -0.83 -5.15 -25.56
N THR A 610 -0.88 -6.09 -24.61
CA THR A 610 0.32 -6.83 -24.16
C THR A 610 0.49 -8.19 -24.82
N GLY A 611 -0.58 -8.78 -25.37
CA GLY A 611 -0.57 -10.13 -25.94
C GLY A 611 -0.45 -11.23 -24.89
N LYS A 612 -0.56 -10.88 -23.61
CA LYS A 612 -0.41 -11.78 -22.47
C LYS A 612 -1.75 -12.01 -21.78
N ALA A 613 -1.79 -13.01 -20.90
CA ALA A 613 -2.90 -13.18 -19.97
C ALA A 613 -3.08 -11.90 -19.12
N PRO A 614 -4.31 -11.44 -18.88
CA PRO A 614 -4.55 -10.29 -18.00
C PRO A 614 -4.03 -10.50 -16.57
N SER A 615 -3.72 -9.39 -15.90
CA SER A 615 -3.22 -9.34 -14.52
C SER A 615 -3.89 -8.18 -13.75
N ASN A 616 -3.67 -8.10 -12.44
CA ASN A 616 -4.17 -6.99 -11.64
C ASN A 616 -3.46 -5.68 -12.01
N GLU A 617 -4.19 -4.67 -12.46
CA GLU A 617 -3.60 -3.37 -12.80
C GLU A 617 -4.63 -2.24 -12.68
N PHE A 618 -4.24 -1.16 -12.00
CA PHE A 618 -5.06 0.02 -11.74
C PHE A 618 -4.27 1.27 -12.15
N PRO A 619 -4.16 1.55 -13.47
CA PRO A 619 -3.26 2.56 -14.02
C PRO A 619 -3.45 3.98 -13.46
N ALA A 620 -4.70 4.40 -13.23
CA ALA A 620 -4.99 5.73 -12.67
C ALA A 620 -4.61 5.87 -11.19
N ALA A 621 -4.46 4.75 -10.46
CA ALA A 621 -3.84 4.75 -9.14
C ALA A 621 -2.31 4.63 -9.20
N ALA A 622 -1.72 4.41 -10.38
CA ALA A 622 -0.33 4.02 -10.58
C ALA A 622 0.06 2.73 -9.81
N ILE A 623 -0.90 1.85 -9.56
CA ILE A 623 -0.71 0.55 -8.91
C ILE A 623 -0.76 -0.52 -9.99
N GLY A 624 0.25 -1.39 -10.06
CA GLY A 624 0.34 -2.45 -11.06
C GLY A 624 0.51 -3.85 -10.47
N PRO A 625 0.80 -4.85 -11.32
CA PRO A 625 0.73 -6.27 -10.94
C PRO A 625 1.55 -6.68 -9.71
N GLU A 626 2.73 -6.09 -9.54
CA GLU A 626 3.59 -6.40 -8.40
C GLU A 626 3.14 -5.74 -7.09
N ASP A 627 2.25 -4.77 -7.11
CA ASP A 627 1.89 -3.97 -5.93
C ASP A 627 0.82 -4.67 -5.05
N PHE A 628 0.52 -5.94 -5.35
CA PHE A 628 -0.47 -6.77 -4.67
C PHE A 628 0.15 -8.01 -4.03
N HIS A 629 -0.49 -8.52 -2.98
CA HIS A 629 -0.22 -9.89 -2.53
C HIS A 629 -0.66 -10.88 -3.61
N CYS A 630 0.00 -12.04 -3.68
CA CYS A 630 -0.49 -13.14 -4.52
C CYS A 630 -1.92 -13.55 -4.09
N ASP A 631 -2.72 -14.06 -5.02
CA ASP A 631 -4.12 -14.40 -4.72
C ASP A 631 -4.19 -15.58 -3.73
N ARG A 632 -4.77 -15.30 -2.56
CA ARG A 632 -5.08 -16.28 -1.53
C ARG A 632 -6.30 -15.83 -0.74
N PRO A 633 -7.30 -16.70 -0.54
CA PRO A 633 -8.47 -16.35 0.25
C PRO A 633 -8.11 -16.08 1.71
N ASN A 634 -8.73 -15.06 2.31
CA ASN A 634 -8.70 -14.86 3.75
C ASN A 634 -9.57 -15.89 4.50
N GLY A 635 -9.06 -17.13 4.60
CA GLY A 635 -9.80 -18.27 5.17
C GLY A 635 -9.48 -18.60 6.64
N ALA A 636 -8.47 -17.95 7.23
CA ALA A 636 -7.93 -18.34 8.54
C ALA A 636 -7.84 -17.15 9.52
N TRP A 637 -8.99 -16.79 10.09
CA TRP A 637 -9.17 -15.60 10.96
C TRP A 637 -8.28 -15.53 12.21
N THR A 638 -7.78 -16.67 12.69
CA THR A 638 -6.86 -16.73 13.86
C THR A 638 -5.38 -16.77 13.46
N ASN A 639 -5.09 -16.86 12.16
CA ASN A 639 -3.73 -16.74 11.63
C ASN A 639 -3.51 -15.28 11.20
N LEU A 640 -2.76 -14.53 12.00
CA LEU A 640 -2.52 -13.10 11.78
C LEU A 640 -1.86 -12.80 10.43
N PHE A 641 -1.05 -13.72 9.91
CA PHE A 641 -0.45 -13.58 8.58
C PHE A 641 -1.52 -13.64 7.47
N ILE A 642 -2.38 -14.66 7.50
CA ILE A 642 -3.47 -14.78 6.50
C ILE A 642 -4.48 -13.66 6.67
N LEU A 643 -4.71 -13.20 7.90
CA LEU A 643 -5.63 -12.11 8.19
C LEU A 643 -5.21 -10.78 7.53
N ASN A 644 -3.91 -10.54 7.38
CA ASN A 644 -3.36 -9.29 6.81
C ASN A 644 -2.91 -9.38 5.35
N ASN A 645 -2.64 -10.59 4.87
CA ASN A 645 -2.06 -10.79 3.54
C ASN A 645 -2.98 -11.68 2.68
N GLY A 646 -4.24 -11.83 3.08
CA GLY A 646 -5.23 -12.66 2.41
C GLY A 646 -6.34 -11.79 1.85
N TRP A 647 -6.79 -12.13 0.64
CA TRP A 647 -7.80 -11.38 -0.09
C TRP A 647 -9.13 -11.47 0.64
N LEU A 648 -9.54 -10.35 1.23
CA LEU A 648 -10.80 -10.21 1.95
C LEU A 648 -11.95 -10.38 0.95
N VAL A 649 -12.70 -11.48 1.09
CA VAL A 649 -13.84 -11.85 0.22
C VAL A 649 -13.52 -11.79 -1.30
N GLY A 650 -12.27 -12.03 -1.69
CA GLY A 650 -11.82 -12.02 -3.09
C GLY A 650 -11.52 -10.63 -3.66
N LEU A 651 -11.42 -9.61 -2.81
CA LEU A 651 -10.96 -8.26 -3.18
C LEU A 651 -9.44 -8.26 -3.35
N VAL A 652 -8.96 -7.54 -4.38
CA VAL A 652 -7.54 -7.56 -4.80
C VAL A 652 -6.70 -6.83 -3.74
N ASP A 653 -5.96 -7.60 -2.94
CA ASP A 653 -5.32 -7.15 -1.69
C ASP A 653 -3.95 -6.50 -1.93
N LEU A 654 -3.77 -5.27 -1.44
CA LEU A 654 -2.56 -4.48 -1.62
C LEU A 654 -1.41 -4.99 -0.75
N ASP A 655 -0.22 -5.07 -1.34
CA ASP A 655 0.99 -5.41 -0.60
C ASP A 655 1.53 -4.17 0.13
N THR A 656 0.99 -3.91 1.33
CA THR A 656 1.41 -2.76 2.15
C THR A 656 2.80 -2.88 2.73
N SER A 657 3.45 -4.05 2.64
CA SER A 657 4.85 -4.19 3.06
C SER A 657 5.81 -3.45 2.12
N LYS A 658 5.35 -3.15 0.89
CA LYS A 658 6.10 -2.38 -0.10
C LYS A 658 6.02 -0.90 0.20
N ASP A 659 7.19 -0.27 0.28
CA ASP A 659 7.27 1.16 0.59
C ASP A 659 6.54 2.03 -0.44
N TYR A 660 6.62 1.64 -1.72
CA TYR A 660 5.91 2.29 -2.81
C TYR A 660 4.40 2.34 -2.60
N VAL A 661 3.79 1.23 -2.15
CA VAL A 661 2.34 1.15 -1.89
C VAL A 661 1.96 2.09 -0.76
N ARG A 662 2.73 2.11 0.34
CA ARG A 662 2.49 3.01 1.47
C ARG A 662 2.70 4.48 1.11
N GLU A 663 3.69 4.80 0.27
CA GLU A 663 3.87 6.15 -0.28
C GLU A 663 2.68 6.59 -1.12
N ARG A 664 2.19 5.69 -1.99
CA ARG A 664 1.03 5.98 -2.84
C ARG A 664 -0.24 6.20 -2.02
N GLN A 665 -0.48 5.37 -1.00
CA GLN A 665 -1.60 5.53 -0.07
C GLN A 665 -1.48 6.83 0.73
N ALA A 666 -0.29 7.18 1.22
CA ALA A 666 -0.07 8.45 1.92
C ALA A 666 -0.33 9.65 1.01
N ALA A 667 0.08 9.60 -0.27
CA ALA A 667 -0.22 10.64 -1.25
C ALA A 667 -1.74 10.78 -1.50
N TYR A 668 -2.48 9.66 -1.56
CA TYR A 668 -3.94 9.68 -1.68
C TYR A 668 -4.62 10.33 -0.46
N LEU A 669 -4.18 10.00 0.75
CA LEU A 669 -4.69 10.63 1.97
C LEU A 669 -4.37 12.14 2.01
N VAL A 670 -3.15 12.52 1.62
CA VAL A 670 -2.74 13.93 1.56
C VAL A 670 -3.51 14.71 0.49
N ASP A 671 -3.84 14.09 -0.64
CA ASP A 671 -4.72 14.70 -1.65
C ASP A 671 -6.06 15.09 -1.03
N MET A 672 -6.75 14.17 -0.33
CA MET A 672 -7.99 14.49 0.38
C MET A 672 -7.82 15.57 1.48
N LEU A 673 -6.70 15.56 2.22
CA LEU A 673 -6.39 16.61 3.21
C LEU A 673 -6.15 17.97 2.53
N SER A 674 -5.61 17.99 1.32
CA SER A 674 -5.36 19.21 0.57
C SER A 674 -6.65 19.94 0.16
N LEU A 675 -7.76 19.22 -0.05
CA LEU A 675 -9.10 19.81 -0.22
C LEU A 675 -9.65 20.44 1.07
N GLY A 676 -9.11 20.06 2.24
CA GLY A 676 -9.54 20.51 3.56
C GLY A 676 -10.32 19.49 4.37
N ALA A 677 -10.25 18.20 4.04
CA ALA A 677 -10.76 17.13 4.91
C ALA A 677 -10.08 17.18 6.30
N SER A 678 -10.82 16.80 7.34
CA SER A 678 -10.35 16.78 8.74
C SER A 678 -9.97 15.37 9.21
N GLY A 679 -9.91 14.39 8.31
CA GLY A 679 -9.40 13.04 8.59
C GLY A 679 -10.30 11.93 8.08
N PHE A 680 -10.13 10.72 8.62
CA PHE A 680 -10.57 9.51 7.92
C PHE A 680 -11.12 8.41 8.83
N ARG A 681 -12.06 7.61 8.31
CA ARG A 681 -12.19 6.19 8.71
C ARG A 681 -11.25 5.39 7.82
N ILE A 682 -10.44 4.49 8.37
CA ILE A 682 -9.75 3.49 7.54
C ILE A 682 -10.58 2.23 7.55
N ASP A 683 -11.12 1.91 6.38
CA ASP A 683 -11.89 0.70 6.09
C ASP A 683 -11.02 -0.55 6.20
N ALA A 684 -11.60 -1.63 6.72
CA ALA A 684 -10.95 -2.94 6.82
C ALA A 684 -9.55 -2.88 7.47
N ALA A 685 -9.30 -1.93 8.37
CA ALA A 685 -7.96 -1.67 8.91
C ALA A 685 -7.34 -2.90 9.58
N LYS A 686 -8.16 -3.78 10.18
CA LYS A 686 -7.74 -5.09 10.71
C LYS A 686 -6.97 -5.96 9.72
N HIS A 687 -7.21 -5.79 8.43
CA HIS A 687 -6.64 -6.56 7.34
C HIS A 687 -5.35 -5.94 6.78
N ILE A 688 -4.88 -4.83 7.37
CA ILE A 688 -3.56 -4.27 7.13
C ILE A 688 -2.70 -4.57 8.38
N SER A 689 -1.38 -4.65 8.27
CA SER A 689 -0.53 -4.82 9.46
C SER A 689 -0.46 -3.55 10.30
N PRO A 690 -0.40 -3.64 11.65
CA PRO A 690 -0.20 -2.48 12.52
C PRO A 690 1.06 -1.67 12.17
N GLU A 691 2.13 -2.36 11.79
CA GLU A 691 3.39 -1.75 11.34
C GLU A 691 3.19 -0.94 10.06
N ASP A 692 2.49 -1.48 9.06
CA ASP A 692 2.25 -0.76 7.81
C ASP A 692 1.27 0.39 7.99
N LEU A 693 0.22 0.23 8.80
CA LEU A 693 -0.68 1.34 9.14
C LEU A 693 0.07 2.47 9.85
N SER A 694 0.95 2.14 10.80
CA SER A 694 1.79 3.14 11.48
C SER A 694 2.73 3.84 10.48
N ALA A 695 3.36 3.08 9.59
CA ALA A 695 4.23 3.63 8.55
C ALA A 695 3.49 4.53 7.55
N ILE A 696 2.27 4.16 7.12
CA ILE A 696 1.41 5.00 6.29
C ILE A 696 1.10 6.31 7.02
N MET A 697 0.68 6.24 8.28
CA MET A 697 0.39 7.44 9.07
C MET A 697 1.63 8.32 9.31
N LYS A 698 2.81 7.71 9.45
CA LYS A 698 4.08 8.43 9.53
C LYS A 698 4.39 9.16 8.22
N LYS A 699 4.19 8.53 7.08
CA LYS A 699 4.37 9.17 5.76
C LYS A 699 3.39 10.33 5.57
N VAL A 700 2.12 10.17 5.97
CA VAL A 700 1.15 11.28 5.99
C VAL A 700 1.63 12.42 6.89
N GLN A 701 2.10 12.14 8.11
CA GLN A 701 2.64 13.16 9.02
C GLN A 701 3.81 13.93 8.38
N ILE A 702 4.76 13.22 7.76
CA ILE A 702 5.92 13.82 7.09
C ILE A 702 5.44 14.72 5.95
N LYS A 703 4.58 14.20 5.06
CA LYS A 703 4.03 14.95 3.93
C LYS A 703 3.21 16.16 4.37
N MET A 704 2.62 16.14 5.57
CA MET A 704 1.89 17.27 6.17
C MET A 704 2.78 18.27 6.92
N GLY A 705 4.10 18.25 6.69
CA GLY A 705 5.07 19.18 7.27
C GLY A 705 5.62 18.74 8.63
N GLY A 706 5.61 17.44 8.91
CA GLY A 706 6.12 16.84 10.14
C GLY A 706 5.13 16.79 11.30
N LYS A 707 3.90 17.29 11.12
CA LYS A 707 2.79 17.12 12.07
C LYS A 707 1.47 16.96 11.33
N LEU A 708 0.58 16.13 11.87
CA LEU A 708 -0.80 16.04 11.42
C LEU A 708 -1.57 17.34 11.74
N PRO A 709 -2.60 17.73 10.97
CA PRO A 709 -3.41 18.92 11.27
C PRO A 709 -3.97 18.90 12.68
N ASP A 710 -4.19 20.08 13.27
CA ASP A 710 -4.67 20.16 14.65
C ASP A 710 -6.11 19.65 14.78
N ASP A 711 -6.92 19.88 13.74
CA ASP A 711 -8.29 19.39 13.63
C ASP A 711 -8.40 17.97 13.06
N PHE A 712 -7.25 17.32 12.81
CA PHE A 712 -7.19 15.96 12.25
C PHE A 712 -7.45 14.90 13.31
N PHE A 713 -8.22 13.89 12.93
CA PHE A 713 -8.07 12.55 13.50
C PHE A 713 -8.47 11.47 12.51
N VAL A 714 -7.98 10.26 12.73
CA VAL A 714 -8.35 9.06 11.99
C VAL A 714 -8.86 8.02 12.96
N TRP A 715 -9.78 7.17 12.53
CA TRP A 715 -10.15 5.98 13.29
C TRP A 715 -10.10 4.73 12.43
N LEU A 716 -9.62 3.65 13.04
CA LEU A 716 -9.45 2.36 12.38
C LEU A 716 -10.67 1.49 12.62
N GLU A 717 -11.21 0.91 11.56
CA GLU A 717 -12.15 -0.20 11.69
C GLU A 717 -11.40 -1.50 11.99
N VAL A 718 -11.45 -1.93 13.26
CA VAL A 718 -10.94 -3.23 13.67
C VAL A 718 -12.08 -3.99 14.36
N LEU A 719 -12.89 -4.66 13.54
CA LEU A 719 -13.99 -5.49 14.04
C LEU A 719 -13.47 -6.85 14.50
N THR A 720 -14.00 -7.35 15.61
CA THR A 720 -13.53 -8.61 16.21
C THR A 720 -14.63 -9.64 16.39
N GLY A 721 -14.31 -10.88 16.04
CA GLY A 721 -15.06 -12.11 16.24
C GLY A 721 -14.25 -13.14 17.03
N GLY A 722 -14.14 -14.38 16.54
CA GLY A 722 -13.45 -15.48 17.23
C GLY A 722 -11.95 -15.26 17.45
N GLU A 723 -11.36 -14.33 16.71
CA GLU A 723 -9.96 -13.89 16.77
C GLU A 723 -9.71 -12.75 17.76
N ALA A 724 -10.74 -12.25 18.45
CA ALA A 724 -10.63 -11.16 19.43
C ALA A 724 -9.51 -11.36 20.45
N GLN A 725 -9.27 -12.61 20.87
CA GLN A 725 -8.23 -12.93 21.85
C GLN A 725 -6.81 -12.60 21.36
N TYR A 726 -6.56 -12.66 20.06
CA TYR A 726 -5.24 -12.37 19.47
C TYR A 726 -5.07 -10.89 19.19
N ILE A 727 -6.16 -10.23 18.80
CA ILE A 727 -6.19 -8.80 18.45
C ILE A 727 -6.18 -7.92 19.70
N TRP A 728 -6.96 -8.29 20.73
CA TRP A 728 -7.20 -7.45 21.91
C TRP A 728 -6.50 -7.92 23.19
N THR A 729 -6.51 -9.20 23.52
CA THR A 729 -6.09 -9.68 24.86
C THR A 729 -4.74 -10.43 24.90
N GLY A 730 -4.20 -10.84 23.75
CA GLY A 730 -2.88 -11.50 23.62
C GLY A 730 -1.72 -10.50 23.75
N PRO A 731 -0.65 -10.55 22.93
CA PRO A 731 0.30 -9.42 22.85
C PRO A 731 -0.37 -8.08 22.47
N SER A 732 -1.71 -8.07 22.24
CA SER A 732 -2.58 -6.93 22.01
C SER A 732 -2.16 -6.20 20.75
N TRP A 733 -2.23 -6.93 19.63
CA TRP A 733 -1.68 -6.54 18.34
C TRP A 733 -2.14 -5.14 17.93
N TYR A 734 -3.45 -4.92 17.90
CA TYR A 734 -4.07 -3.61 17.68
C TYR A 734 -4.30 -2.80 18.97
N GLY A 735 -3.92 -3.35 20.12
CA GLY A 735 -4.00 -2.71 21.44
C GLY A 735 -2.69 -2.03 21.86
N THR A 736 -1.99 -2.61 22.83
CA THR A 736 -0.77 -2.04 23.40
C THR A 736 0.38 -2.06 22.39
N MET A 737 0.49 -3.12 21.58
CA MET A 737 1.56 -3.26 20.60
C MET A 737 1.48 -2.16 19.55
N PHE A 738 0.33 -2.00 18.89
CA PHE A 738 0.13 -0.92 17.92
C PHE A 738 0.34 0.46 18.54
N THR A 739 -0.10 0.68 19.79
CA THR A 739 0.19 1.94 20.50
C THR A 739 1.69 2.18 20.68
N ASN A 740 2.47 1.13 20.95
CA ASN A 740 3.93 1.25 21.06
C ASN A 740 4.59 1.55 19.72
N ILE A 741 4.14 0.90 18.63
CA ILE A 741 4.63 1.17 17.27
C ILE A 741 4.35 2.63 16.89
N LEU A 742 3.11 3.10 17.10
CA LEU A 742 2.74 4.50 16.85
C LEU A 742 3.62 5.48 17.64
N LYS A 743 3.98 5.15 18.88
CA LYS A 743 4.89 5.98 19.70
C LYS A 743 6.31 5.99 19.15
N GLN A 744 6.78 4.88 18.58
CA GLN A 744 8.09 4.83 17.93
C GLN A 744 8.11 5.70 16.67
N ASP A 745 7.07 5.62 15.84
CA ASP A 745 7.03 6.34 14.57
C ASP A 745 6.66 7.82 14.71
N LEU A 746 5.62 8.13 15.48
CA LEU A 746 5.07 9.49 15.59
C LEU A 746 5.70 10.30 16.73
N ILE A 747 6.35 9.65 17.69
CA ILE A 747 7.12 10.20 18.83
C ILE A 747 6.27 10.97 19.86
N LEU A 748 5.39 11.87 19.43
CA LEU A 748 4.56 12.71 20.29
C LEU A 748 3.24 12.02 20.64
N ASP A 749 2.92 11.91 21.93
CA ASP A 749 1.64 11.36 22.40
C ASP A 749 0.44 12.10 21.79
N SER A 750 0.56 13.42 21.56
CA SER A 750 -0.49 14.21 20.92
C SER A 750 -0.78 13.82 19.47
N GLU A 751 0.18 13.24 18.75
CA GLU A 751 0.01 12.73 17.39
C GLU A 751 -0.60 11.32 17.44
N VAL A 752 -0.16 10.49 18.39
CA VAL A 752 -0.73 9.16 18.66
C VAL A 752 -2.22 9.27 19.05
N ASP A 753 -2.60 10.31 19.82
CA ASP A 753 -3.98 10.56 20.24
C ASP A 753 -4.94 10.89 19.07
N LYS A 754 -4.41 11.35 17.93
CA LYS A 754 -5.17 11.56 16.69
C LYS A 754 -5.46 10.25 15.96
N ILE A 755 -4.75 9.16 16.29
CA ILE A 755 -5.01 7.83 15.74
C ILE A 755 -5.90 7.06 16.70
N LYS A 756 -7.16 6.86 16.32
CA LYS A 756 -8.20 6.28 17.16
C LYS A 756 -8.60 4.89 16.67
N MET A 757 -9.31 4.16 17.51
CA MET A 757 -9.88 2.86 17.21
C MET A 757 -11.40 2.94 17.27
N TRP A 758 -12.10 2.34 16.33
CA TRP A 758 -13.53 2.11 16.51
C TRP A 758 -13.78 0.96 17.47
N ASP A 759 -14.60 1.21 18.49
CA ASP A 759 -15.11 0.15 19.35
C ASP A 759 -16.16 -0.67 18.60
N GLY A 760 -15.66 -1.67 17.90
CA GLY A 760 -16.49 -2.66 17.25
C GLY A 760 -17.28 -3.53 18.22
N LEU A 761 -17.12 -3.41 19.56
CA LEU A 761 -17.80 -4.18 20.64
C LEU A 761 -18.96 -3.42 21.32
N TYR A 762 -18.91 -2.09 21.26
CA TYR A 762 -19.95 -1.19 21.75
C TYR A 762 -21.26 -1.36 20.93
N PRO A 763 -22.46 -1.18 21.53
CA PRO A 763 -22.75 -0.84 22.94
C PRO A 763 -22.89 -2.05 23.87
N LYS A 764 -22.82 -3.28 23.35
CA LYS A 764 -23.11 -4.50 24.10
C LYS A 764 -22.00 -4.87 25.09
N GLU A 765 -20.75 -4.72 24.66
CA GLU A 765 -19.57 -5.22 25.39
C GLU A 765 -18.50 -4.12 25.61
N PRO A 766 -18.85 -2.96 26.19
CA PRO A 766 -17.99 -1.78 26.25
C PRO A 766 -16.73 -1.92 27.15
N PHE A 767 -16.60 -3.06 27.85
CA PHE A 767 -15.48 -3.36 28.74
C PHE A 767 -14.54 -4.46 28.20
N HIS A 768 -14.85 -5.04 27.05
CA HIS A 768 -14.08 -6.15 26.47
C HIS A 768 -13.04 -5.68 25.44
N ASN A 769 -12.98 -4.36 25.20
CA ASN A 769 -11.97 -3.76 24.33
C ASN A 769 -10.58 -3.75 25.02
N PRO A 770 -9.47 -3.66 24.26
CA PRO A 770 -8.11 -3.75 24.79
C PRO A 770 -7.78 -2.56 25.69
N THR A 771 -6.56 -2.54 26.25
CA THR A 771 -5.95 -1.43 27.01
C THR A 771 -5.65 -0.19 26.15
N ILE A 772 -6.56 0.23 25.26
CA ILE A 772 -6.51 1.51 24.56
C ILE A 772 -7.20 2.55 25.44
N PRO A 773 -6.58 3.71 25.71
CA PRO A 773 -7.23 4.79 26.44
C PRO A 773 -8.56 5.20 25.78
N ARG A 774 -9.61 5.40 26.58
CA ARG A 774 -10.96 5.71 26.08
C ARG A 774 -11.03 6.97 25.21
N HIS A 775 -10.10 7.91 25.35
CA HIS A 775 -10.02 9.11 24.50
C HIS A 775 -9.52 8.84 23.07
N ARG A 776 -8.90 7.68 22.86
CA ARG A 776 -8.49 7.14 21.55
C ARG A 776 -9.49 6.12 21.00
N VAL A 777 -10.67 6.00 21.58
CA VAL A 777 -11.73 5.11 21.12
C VAL A 777 -12.92 5.93 20.65
N VAL A 778 -13.47 5.58 19.49
CA VAL A 778 -14.71 6.15 18.97
C VAL A 778 -15.85 5.12 19.11
N ILE A 779 -17.05 5.60 19.39
CA ILE A 779 -18.23 4.73 19.60
C ILE A 779 -19.40 5.19 18.75
N GLN A 780 -20.25 4.24 18.39
CA GLN A 780 -21.51 4.48 17.70
C GLN A 780 -22.52 3.40 18.09
N ASN A 781 -23.77 3.80 18.28
CA ASN A 781 -24.83 2.91 18.69
C ASN A 781 -25.23 1.94 17.58
N ASP A 782 -25.32 2.47 16.36
CA ASP A 782 -25.51 1.70 15.14
C ASP A 782 -24.69 2.25 13.96
N ASP A 783 -24.53 1.41 12.93
CA ASP A 783 -23.74 1.70 11.73
C ASP A 783 -24.31 1.04 10.47
N HIS A 784 -23.66 1.28 9.33
CA HIS A 784 -24.15 0.81 8.05
C HIS A 784 -24.00 -0.70 7.81
N ASP A 785 -22.96 -1.34 8.33
CA ASP A 785 -22.79 -2.78 8.22
C ASP A 785 -23.87 -3.53 9.01
N GLN A 786 -24.30 -2.95 10.12
CA GLN A 786 -25.36 -3.47 10.98
C GLN A 786 -26.76 -3.32 10.37
N GLN A 787 -26.95 -2.55 9.30
CA GLN A 787 -28.26 -2.40 8.65
C GLN A 787 -28.62 -3.59 7.76
N ASN A 788 -27.63 -4.39 7.33
CA ASN A 788 -27.85 -5.48 6.37
C ASN A 788 -28.36 -6.78 7.04
N PRO A 789 -29.24 -7.55 6.36
CA PRO A 789 -29.69 -8.87 6.85
C PRO A 789 -28.54 -9.86 7.00
N GLY A 790 -28.59 -10.71 8.03
CA GLY A 790 -27.54 -11.71 8.28
C GLY A 790 -26.23 -11.16 8.85
N SER A 791 -26.10 -9.84 8.99
CA SER A 791 -24.96 -9.21 9.68
C SER A 791 -24.82 -9.76 11.10
N SER A 792 -23.73 -10.50 11.33
CA SER A 792 -23.34 -11.03 12.65
C SER A 792 -22.70 -9.97 13.55
N SER A 793 -22.32 -8.81 12.97
CA SER A 793 -21.55 -7.75 13.64
C SER A 793 -22.37 -6.86 14.57
N ARG A 794 -23.67 -7.16 14.82
CA ARG A 794 -24.34 -7.15 16.15
C ARG A 794 -25.86 -7.20 16.07
N ASP A 795 -26.43 -8.23 16.68
CA ASP A 795 -27.75 -8.13 17.31
C ASP A 795 -27.61 -7.24 18.56
N MET A 796 -28.34 -6.12 18.58
CA MET A 796 -28.34 -5.17 19.69
C MET A 796 -28.99 -5.75 20.95
N ASP A 797 -29.71 -6.88 20.83
CA ASP A 797 -30.39 -7.56 21.93
C ASP A 797 -31.20 -6.56 22.78
N THR A 798 -31.15 -6.68 24.11
CA THR A 798 -31.81 -5.74 25.03
C THR A 798 -31.12 -4.37 25.16
N PHE A 799 -29.98 -4.12 24.47
CA PHE A 799 -29.19 -2.89 24.62
C PHE A 799 -29.60 -1.77 23.66
N GLY A 800 -30.30 -2.07 22.58
CA GLY A 800 -30.66 -1.09 21.56
C GLY A 800 -31.37 -1.69 20.36
N CYS A 801 -31.42 -0.92 19.27
CA CYS A 801 -31.97 -1.37 18.01
C CYS A 801 -31.41 -0.56 16.83
N VAL A 802 -31.29 -1.21 15.68
CA VAL A 802 -30.97 -0.56 14.40
C VAL A 802 -32.27 -0.11 13.75
N LEU A 803 -32.38 1.17 13.39
CA LEU A 803 -33.64 1.78 12.94
C LEU A 803 -34.35 0.99 11.82
N VAL A 804 -33.58 0.54 10.82
CA VAL A 804 -34.11 -0.10 9.61
C VAL A 804 -34.46 -1.59 9.79
N LYS A 805 -34.14 -2.19 10.94
CA LYS A 805 -34.39 -3.62 11.27
C LYS A 805 -35.64 -3.84 12.13
N ASN A 806 -36.69 -3.02 11.95
CA ASN A 806 -37.98 -3.05 12.68
C ASN A 806 -37.97 -2.43 14.09
N CYS A 807 -37.26 -1.31 14.28
CA CYS A 807 -37.35 -0.57 15.54
C CYS A 807 -38.45 0.50 15.50
N SER A 808 -39.20 0.66 16.61
CA SER A 808 -40.04 1.84 16.77
C SER A 808 -39.19 3.10 16.93
N VAL A 809 -39.66 4.22 16.37
CA VAL A 809 -38.99 5.51 16.46
C VAL A 809 -38.64 5.88 17.91
N SER A 810 -39.55 5.66 18.86
CA SER A 810 -39.31 5.98 20.27
C SER A 810 -38.19 5.15 20.89
N VAL A 811 -38.07 3.87 20.53
CA VAL A 811 -37.02 3.00 21.06
C VAL A 811 -35.66 3.40 20.50
N HIS A 812 -35.56 3.59 19.19
CA HIS A 812 -34.31 4.02 18.55
C HIS A 812 -33.90 5.43 19.00
N ARG A 813 -34.84 6.39 19.12
CA ARG A 813 -34.55 7.72 19.68
C ARG A 813 -33.96 7.64 21.10
N ASN A 814 -34.54 6.84 21.98
CA ASN A 814 -34.02 6.69 23.34
C ASN A 814 -32.65 6.02 23.37
N PHE A 815 -32.39 5.10 22.44
CA PHE A 815 -31.09 4.50 22.23
C PHE A 815 -30.05 5.57 21.87
N GLU A 816 -30.34 6.43 20.89
CA GLU A 816 -29.45 7.54 20.50
C GLU A 816 -29.28 8.62 21.58
N ILE A 817 -30.32 8.95 22.36
CA ILE A 817 -30.18 9.86 23.51
C ILE A 817 -29.19 9.30 24.54
N ARG A 818 -29.20 7.97 24.75
CA ARG A 818 -28.31 7.31 25.71
C ARG A 818 -26.85 7.46 25.33
N LEU A 819 -26.53 7.47 24.03
CA LEU A 819 -25.17 7.68 23.52
C LEU A 819 -24.53 8.95 24.09
N PHE A 820 -25.31 10.00 24.30
CA PHE A 820 -24.81 11.31 24.79
C PHE A 820 -25.01 11.51 26.29
N THR A 821 -26.01 10.89 26.91
CA THR A 821 -26.37 11.11 28.31
C THR A 821 -25.74 10.13 29.28
N ASN A 822 -25.70 8.84 28.92
CA ASN A 822 -25.19 7.76 29.76
C ASN A 822 -24.80 6.54 28.90
N PRO A 823 -23.75 6.65 28.05
CA PRO A 823 -23.35 5.57 27.16
C PRO A 823 -22.94 4.32 27.96
N ASN A 824 -23.14 3.14 27.36
CA ASN A 824 -22.86 1.89 28.05
C ASN A 824 -21.38 1.80 28.44
N GLY A 825 -21.11 1.54 29.72
CA GLY A 825 -19.77 1.38 30.25
C GLY A 825 -19.02 2.66 30.58
N VAL A 826 -19.67 3.82 30.46
CA VAL A 826 -19.09 5.12 30.78
C VAL A 826 -18.76 5.26 32.27
N THR A 827 -17.63 5.88 32.58
CA THR A 827 -17.24 6.24 33.96
C THR A 827 -17.20 7.75 34.11
N ASP A 828 -16.69 8.46 33.10
CA ASP A 828 -16.67 9.91 33.00
C ASP A 828 -17.23 10.32 31.64
N ASN A 829 -18.51 10.68 31.58
CA ASN A 829 -19.17 11.00 30.30
C ASN A 829 -18.59 12.23 29.61
N ASP A 830 -17.87 13.10 30.32
CA ASP A 830 -17.25 14.27 29.70
C ASP A 830 -15.95 13.92 28.97
N ASN A 831 -15.24 12.86 29.39
CA ASN A 831 -13.90 12.52 28.88
C ASN A 831 -13.81 11.17 28.18
N ASP A 832 -14.65 10.21 28.54
CA ASP A 832 -14.72 8.91 27.89
C ASP A 832 -15.38 9.04 26.51
N TRP A 833 -14.74 8.41 25.51
CA TRP A 833 -15.20 8.38 24.13
C TRP A 833 -15.61 9.75 23.60
N PRO A 834 -14.64 10.66 23.44
CA PRO A 834 -14.89 12.05 23.10
C PRO A 834 -15.42 12.20 21.66
N ILE A 835 -15.33 11.17 20.83
CA ILE A 835 -15.90 11.14 19.48
C ILE A 835 -17.02 10.09 19.44
N ARG A 836 -18.21 10.52 19.00
CA ARG A 836 -19.41 9.66 18.93
C ARG A 836 -20.09 9.84 17.59
N PHE A 837 -20.50 8.76 16.94
CA PHE A 837 -21.17 8.81 15.64
C PHE A 837 -22.67 8.54 15.77
N LEU A 838 -23.42 9.21 14.91
CA LEU A 838 -24.86 9.04 14.74
C LEU A 838 -25.15 8.73 13.28
N LEU A 839 -25.77 7.60 13.02
CA LEU A 839 -26.04 7.14 11.67
C LEU A 839 -27.25 7.83 11.04
N SER A 840 -27.09 8.27 9.80
CA SER A 840 -28.16 8.73 8.91
C SER A 840 -27.95 8.04 7.56
N SER A 841 -28.90 7.19 7.19
CA SER A 841 -28.80 6.19 6.13
C SER A 841 -30.08 6.23 5.29
N TYR A 842 -30.64 5.09 4.92
CA TYR A 842 -31.89 4.95 4.20
C TYR A 842 -32.65 3.69 4.60
N TYR A 843 -33.98 3.72 4.50
CA TYR A 843 -34.82 2.56 4.74
C TYR A 843 -34.66 1.54 3.59
N HIS A 844 -34.64 0.24 3.92
CA HIS A 844 -34.59 -0.86 2.95
C HIS A 844 -35.95 -1.12 2.28
N THR A 845 -36.73 -0.06 1.99
CA THR A 845 -38.11 -0.17 1.49
C THR A 845 -38.19 -0.88 0.13
N TYR A 846 -37.17 -0.72 -0.71
CA TYR A 846 -37.14 -1.26 -2.08
C TYR A 846 -36.16 -2.42 -2.26
N GLY A 847 -35.54 -2.88 -1.16
CA GLY A 847 -34.47 -3.86 -1.16
C GLY A 847 -33.38 -3.50 -0.16
N ASP A 848 -32.54 -4.49 0.15
CA ASP A 848 -31.47 -4.44 1.14
C ASP A 848 -30.07 -4.31 0.54
N LEU A 849 -29.97 -4.29 -0.80
CA LEU A 849 -28.69 -4.28 -1.50
C LEU A 849 -28.39 -2.97 -2.23
N GLY A 850 -29.40 -2.12 -2.53
CA GLY A 850 -29.19 -0.88 -3.28
C GLY A 850 -29.17 0.38 -2.40
N ILE A 851 -28.74 1.49 -2.99
CA ILE A 851 -28.77 2.84 -2.40
C ILE A 851 -29.75 3.71 -3.22
N PRO A 852 -30.57 4.58 -2.59
CA PRO A 852 -31.48 5.48 -3.32
C PRO A 852 -30.79 6.69 -3.98
N ASP A 853 -29.62 6.47 -4.57
CA ASP A 853 -28.79 7.47 -5.25
C ASP A 853 -29.03 7.53 -6.77
N GLY A 854 -29.97 6.73 -7.26
CA GLY A 854 -30.29 6.63 -8.68
C GLY A 854 -29.34 5.74 -9.49
N LYS A 855 -28.30 5.17 -8.87
CA LYS A 855 -27.35 4.24 -9.48
C LYS A 855 -27.72 2.78 -9.21
N SER A 856 -28.59 2.52 -8.24
CA SER A 856 -29.16 1.19 -7.96
C SER A 856 -30.54 0.93 -8.61
N SER A 857 -30.98 1.75 -9.57
CA SER A 857 -32.20 1.48 -10.33
C SER A 857 -31.96 0.41 -11.40
N CYS A 858 -32.86 -0.58 -11.49
CA CYS A 858 -32.86 -1.57 -12.57
C CYS A 858 -33.09 -0.94 -13.95
N ASP A 859 -33.55 0.31 -14.04
CA ASP A 859 -33.67 1.04 -15.32
C ASP A 859 -32.30 1.26 -16.01
N LEU A 860 -31.20 1.15 -15.26
CA LEU A 860 -29.83 1.24 -15.78
C LEU A 860 -29.31 -0.09 -16.37
N CYS A 861 -30.08 -1.17 -16.24
CA CYS A 861 -29.63 -2.47 -16.70
C CYS A 861 -29.64 -2.55 -18.23
N THR A 862 -28.57 -3.12 -18.79
CA THR A 862 -28.47 -3.46 -20.22
C THR A 862 -28.16 -4.93 -20.48
N VAL A 863 -27.77 -5.70 -19.45
CA VAL A 863 -27.35 -7.11 -19.56
C VAL A 863 -28.05 -7.94 -18.48
N MET A 864 -28.67 -9.06 -18.88
CA MET A 864 -29.39 -9.99 -17.99
C MET A 864 -30.47 -9.33 -17.10
N CYS A 865 -31.20 -8.36 -17.65
CA CYS A 865 -32.11 -7.50 -16.90
C CYS A 865 -33.33 -8.22 -16.31
N GLU A 866 -33.68 -9.39 -16.83
CA GLU A 866 -34.67 -10.30 -16.25
C GLU A 866 -34.33 -10.76 -14.83
N THR A 867 -33.06 -10.66 -14.42
CA THR A 867 -32.61 -10.99 -13.06
C THR A 867 -32.67 -9.80 -12.10
N CYS A 868 -32.87 -8.57 -12.59
CA CYS A 868 -32.93 -7.38 -11.74
C CYS A 868 -34.29 -7.29 -11.04
N ARG A 869 -34.33 -7.61 -9.74
CA ARG A 869 -35.57 -7.68 -8.93
C ARG A 869 -35.59 -6.74 -7.73
N LYS A 870 -34.42 -6.23 -7.31
CA LYS A 870 -34.24 -5.32 -6.17
C LYS A 870 -33.90 -3.91 -6.66
N SER A 871 -34.79 -3.30 -7.44
CA SER A 871 -34.60 -1.95 -7.98
C SER A 871 -34.80 -0.90 -6.89
N VAL A 872 -33.84 0.00 -6.70
CA VAL A 872 -33.97 1.13 -5.78
C VAL A 872 -34.02 2.43 -6.57
N PRO A 873 -35.14 3.17 -6.56
CA PRO A 873 -35.27 4.42 -7.28
C PRO A 873 -34.43 5.53 -6.62
N TYR A 874 -34.10 6.56 -7.38
CA TYR A 874 -33.53 7.78 -6.83
C TYR A 874 -34.51 8.45 -5.84
N ILE A 875 -34.00 8.86 -4.68
CA ILE A 875 -34.71 9.70 -3.71
C ILE A 875 -33.75 10.82 -3.32
N LYS A 876 -34.23 12.07 -3.26
CA LYS A 876 -33.38 13.17 -2.83
C LYS A 876 -33.05 13.02 -1.33
N ALA A 877 -31.77 13.08 -0.97
CA ALA A 877 -31.34 12.90 0.42
C ALA A 877 -31.61 14.16 1.26
N HIS A 878 -31.26 15.35 0.76
CA HIS A 878 -31.53 16.60 1.45
C HIS A 878 -32.96 17.08 1.20
N GLU A 879 -33.72 17.24 2.29
CA GLU A 879 -35.04 17.84 2.28
C GLU A 879 -35.11 18.90 3.40
N PRO A 880 -35.20 20.20 3.08
CA PRO A 880 -35.05 21.28 4.08
C PRO A 880 -35.99 21.18 5.28
N MET A 881 -37.22 20.72 5.05
CA MET A 881 -38.25 20.61 6.09
C MET A 881 -38.45 19.19 6.61
N ALA A 882 -37.68 18.19 6.18
CA ALA A 882 -37.90 16.82 6.63
C ALA A 882 -37.56 16.64 8.11
N CYS A 883 -38.44 15.92 8.81
CA CYS A 883 -38.22 15.43 10.17
C CYS A 883 -37.34 14.17 10.18
N SER A 884 -36.90 13.77 11.38
CA SER A 884 -35.89 12.72 11.58
C SER A 884 -36.25 11.34 11.01
N TYR A 885 -37.50 10.90 11.19
CA TYR A 885 -37.91 9.50 10.94
C TYR A 885 -39.09 9.38 9.96
N VAL A 886 -39.22 10.31 9.01
CA VAL A 886 -40.35 10.34 8.06
C VAL A 886 -39.98 9.74 6.70
N GLY A 887 -40.98 9.15 6.04
CA GLY A 887 -40.85 8.65 4.68
C GLY A 887 -40.28 7.24 4.59
N ASN A 888 -39.93 6.85 3.36
CA ASN A 888 -39.46 5.50 2.97
C ASN A 888 -38.10 5.55 2.24
N GLY A 889 -37.37 6.67 2.36
CA GLY A 889 -36.10 6.91 1.70
C GLY A 889 -34.98 7.09 2.71
N TYR A 890 -34.24 8.19 2.63
CA TYR A 890 -33.18 8.51 3.59
C TYR A 890 -33.71 8.70 5.01
N THR A 891 -33.04 8.08 5.99
CA THR A 891 -33.24 8.34 7.41
C THR A 891 -32.47 9.61 7.79
N ARG A 892 -33.04 10.42 8.69
CA ARG A 892 -32.47 11.72 9.08
C ARG A 892 -32.33 11.82 10.59
N THR A 893 -31.82 10.75 11.22
CA THR A 893 -31.65 10.63 12.67
C THR A 893 -30.95 11.85 13.28
N HIS A 894 -30.00 12.45 12.55
CA HIS A 894 -29.31 13.68 12.93
C HIS A 894 -30.20 14.92 13.10
N ARG A 895 -31.48 14.87 12.70
CA ARG A 895 -32.46 15.95 12.84
C ARG A 895 -33.38 15.79 14.05
N ASP A 896 -33.19 14.76 14.87
CA ASP A 896 -34.05 14.52 16.03
C ASP A 896 -33.77 15.50 17.17
N ILE A 897 -34.75 16.33 17.53
CA ILE A 897 -34.57 17.41 18.52
C ILE A 897 -34.15 16.88 19.91
N PRO A 898 -34.78 15.82 20.46
CA PRO A 898 -34.30 15.18 21.68
C PRO A 898 -32.84 14.69 21.61
N VAL A 899 -32.44 13.99 20.54
CA VAL A 899 -31.04 13.53 20.35
C VAL A 899 -30.08 14.71 20.25
N ILE A 900 -30.42 15.72 19.45
CA ILE A 900 -29.61 16.95 19.30
C ILE A 900 -29.41 17.60 20.67
N ASN A 901 -30.47 17.76 21.47
CA ASN A 901 -30.34 18.41 22.77
C ASN A 901 -29.56 17.59 23.80
N ALA A 902 -29.63 16.26 23.74
CA ALA A 902 -28.75 15.38 24.52
C ALA A 902 -27.27 15.58 24.13
N MET A 903 -26.98 15.61 22.83
CA MET A 903 -25.63 15.89 22.32
C MET A 903 -25.17 17.30 22.71
N ARG A 904 -26.02 18.32 22.59
CA ARG A 904 -25.69 19.71 22.95
C ARG A 904 -25.34 19.85 24.43
N ALA A 905 -26.10 19.20 25.30
CA ALA A 905 -25.81 19.20 26.73
C ALA A 905 -24.43 18.60 27.04
N TRP A 906 -24.09 17.46 26.41
CA TRP A 906 -22.77 16.83 26.51
C TRP A 906 -21.63 17.75 26.01
N MET A 907 -21.90 18.52 24.96
CA MET A 907 -20.97 19.51 24.39
C MET A 907 -20.95 20.87 25.12
N LYS A 908 -21.66 21.01 26.24
CA LYS A 908 -21.81 22.25 27.01
C LYS A 908 -22.44 23.40 26.21
N LEU A 909 -23.32 23.06 25.28
CA LEU A 909 -24.13 23.99 24.50
C LEU A 909 -25.52 24.16 25.14
N THR A 910 -26.13 25.33 24.94
CA THR A 910 -27.53 25.56 25.36
C THR A 910 -28.49 24.74 24.50
N PRO A 911 -29.61 24.25 25.04
CA PRO A 911 -30.64 23.57 24.24
C PRO A 911 -31.13 24.44 23.07
N ILE A 912 -31.57 23.79 21.99
CA ILE A 912 -32.08 24.43 20.78
C ILE A 912 -33.47 23.91 20.43
N SER A 913 -34.30 24.78 19.84
CA SER A 913 -35.64 24.43 19.37
C SER A 913 -35.62 24.01 17.90
N GLY A 914 -36.60 23.19 17.49
CA GLY A 914 -36.80 22.88 16.07
C GLY A 914 -37.03 24.12 15.21
N ALA A 915 -37.70 25.16 15.74
CA ALA A 915 -37.91 26.41 15.02
C ALA A 915 -36.59 27.13 14.70
N SER A 916 -35.62 27.12 15.63
CA SER A 916 -34.28 27.67 15.40
C SER A 916 -33.47 26.87 14.37
N LEU A 917 -33.83 25.61 14.16
CA LEU A 917 -33.22 24.71 13.17
C LEU A 917 -33.98 24.66 11.84
N GLY A 918 -35.07 25.42 11.68
CA GLY A 918 -35.89 25.40 10.45
C GLY A 918 -36.88 24.23 10.36
N ILE A 919 -37.00 23.42 11.40
CA ILE A 919 -37.85 22.22 11.49
C ILE A 919 -38.84 22.30 12.66
N GLY A 920 -39.40 23.49 12.92
CA GLY A 920 -40.26 23.75 14.09
C GLY A 920 -41.57 22.96 14.15
N HIS A 921 -41.95 22.31 13.05
CA HIS A 921 -43.11 21.42 12.99
C HIS A 921 -42.77 19.97 13.36
N CYS A 922 -41.49 19.62 13.48
CA CYS A 922 -41.02 18.31 13.91
C CYS A 922 -41.07 18.22 15.45
N THR A 923 -41.67 17.14 15.95
CA THR A 923 -41.89 16.90 17.39
C THR A 923 -40.85 15.98 18.01
#